data_AF-A0A0Q4U305-F1
#
_entry.id   AF-A0A0Q4U305-F1
#
_cell.length_a   1.000
_cell.length_b   1.000
_cell.length_c   1.000
_cell.angle_alpha   90.00
_cell.angle_beta   90.00
_cell.angle_gamma   90.00
#
_symmetry.space_group_name_H-M   'P 1'
#
loop_
_entity.id
_entity.type
_entity.pdbx_description
1 polymer ?
#
loop_
_entity_poly.entity_id
_entity_poly.type
_entity_poly.pdbx_seq_one_letter_code
_entity_poly.pdbx_strand_id
1 'polypeptide(L)'
;MTQPLRRSASVLIAALLGSVAMPALAQERMTVDLASDTGAFHGGASGTLYGLYDARLPHPNLVEGIGLRTVSTKAQDGPQHPGADALEVSTLLTDASGGDTYIYMTDINREFPYDWKTGDCAQSVTNYIEKLRAQVRQVKGMAPRYRDRIVFVPFNEPDGNMFAEGPKSCNNVRWQKDPTAFNDAWDRAVRMIRQELPGARIAGPNTSILYPEVEGFLRHAIAVETMPDIVTWHELSNPAAVRTSVRKYREWEDRLFAGTKWQGRHLPVNINEYAYNYHTSVPGQMVQWVAAIEDSKVDADIAYWNIDGNLSDSAVQANRGNGQWWLLNAYATMSGHTLAVTPPHPDQSYTLQGVATLDPARRQMRLLFGGKSGDATVALTHVPASFGETVRVRVREIDWTGQLGDSPPPVVVGDRLVPVKDGQIDLTFGRDGWPALREEAAYVLVLSPGQGVRPAAVAPRWRQDYEAEKATRQGQGLTVRGPEGSPDHVDRFHVSNGYLVEGFKTGTDAALDFAVDVPRDGRYDLRVLANSFNKDPLVEPQGATNVFLRIDGKPEGETELFLPLGYKPAVLDHADTVVTLTRGRHILTLATRSLDGTRRTQGNAMVDRITLTAADPAVTATRYDVADAVVKGGSATFWVYAAKDGLARLSPDASGGGAVRMAVNGRATKGRAFLLGGINKVVLTTTGSAAVRGLSMTPKNGPAPYLYEAEDAQVAGTARIAAASRASGGRAVFAIGGAPGNGNTLTFPRVMAPRAGTYALTLRFSNEEQAKATHYNPDPLARIARISVNGGKPMLVSAPHSFNANNWWEMTVPVALKAGANTIRIAGEEQPNWDGRTYASQSWPGVQLRSAYAPNIDRIAVTPMP
;
A
#
# COMPACT_ATOMS: atom_id res chain seq x y z
N MET A 1 -53.16 4.51 -69.53
CA MET A 1 -53.54 4.54 -68.10
C MET A 1 -53.64 3.10 -67.60
N THR A 2 -53.13 2.85 -66.39
CA THR A 2 -53.22 1.59 -65.61
C THR A 2 -52.49 0.35 -66.14
N GLN A 3 -51.85 -0.36 -65.20
CA GLN A 3 -50.92 -1.50 -65.31
C GLN A 3 -51.39 -2.70 -66.14
N PRO A 4 -50.45 -3.62 -66.45
CA PRO A 4 -50.72 -5.03 -66.18
C PRO A 4 -49.58 -5.79 -65.46
N LEU A 5 -50.02 -6.77 -64.69
CA LEU A 5 -49.28 -7.77 -63.92
C LEU A 5 -48.43 -8.70 -64.78
N ARG A 6 -47.30 -9.18 -64.22
CA ARG A 6 -46.58 -10.39 -64.67
C ARG A 6 -46.35 -11.36 -63.50
N ARG A 7 -46.24 -12.63 -63.90
CA ARG A 7 -46.48 -13.87 -63.15
C ARG A 7 -45.28 -14.36 -62.31
N SER A 8 -45.65 -14.99 -61.20
CA SER A 8 -45.18 -16.25 -60.59
C SER A 8 -43.72 -16.73 -60.77
N ALA A 9 -43.06 -16.99 -59.63
CA ALA A 9 -42.27 -18.20 -59.41
C ALA A 9 -42.21 -18.53 -57.90
N SER A 10 -42.76 -19.68 -57.52
CA SER A 10 -42.69 -20.25 -56.16
C SER A 10 -41.43 -21.12 -56.07
N VAL A 11 -40.53 -20.80 -55.14
CA VAL A 11 -39.42 -21.68 -54.75
C VAL A 11 -39.60 -22.05 -53.29
N LEU A 12 -39.79 -23.35 -53.04
CA LEU A 12 -39.74 -23.98 -51.72
C LEU A 12 -38.34 -23.78 -51.12
N ILE A 13 -38.25 -23.16 -49.95
CA ILE A 13 -37.06 -23.25 -49.09
C ILE A 13 -37.46 -24.08 -47.87
N ALA A 14 -36.90 -25.29 -47.78
CA ALA A 14 -36.98 -26.13 -46.60
C ALA A 14 -36.15 -25.51 -45.47
N ALA A 15 -36.80 -25.14 -44.38
CA ALA A 15 -36.16 -24.64 -43.17
C ALA A 15 -35.51 -25.82 -42.41
N LEU A 16 -34.19 -25.94 -42.49
CA LEU A 16 -33.38 -26.69 -41.54
C LEU A 16 -33.30 -25.88 -40.25
N LEU A 17 -34.11 -26.25 -39.26
CA LEU A 17 -33.95 -25.83 -37.87
C LEU A 17 -32.69 -26.48 -37.30
N GLY A 18 -31.54 -25.86 -37.57
CA GLY A 18 -30.32 -26.10 -36.81
C GLY A 18 -30.54 -25.53 -35.40
N SER A 19 -30.67 -26.40 -34.40
CA SER A 19 -30.54 -26.03 -33.00
C SER A 19 -29.15 -25.44 -32.79
N VAL A 20 -29.06 -24.11 -32.80
CA VAL A 20 -27.89 -23.41 -32.30
C VAL A 20 -27.85 -23.67 -30.81
N ALA A 21 -27.09 -24.69 -30.39
CA ALA A 21 -26.69 -24.81 -29.01
C ALA A 21 -25.94 -23.51 -28.68
N MET A 22 -26.57 -22.64 -27.88
CA MET A 22 -25.84 -21.52 -27.30
C MET A 22 -24.65 -22.12 -26.56
N PRO A 23 -23.42 -21.59 -26.73
CA PRO A 23 -22.30 -22.04 -25.91
C PRO A 23 -22.73 -21.86 -24.46
N ALA A 24 -22.70 -22.95 -23.69
CA ALA A 24 -22.88 -22.86 -22.25
C ALA A 24 -21.85 -21.85 -21.76
N LEU A 25 -22.31 -20.74 -21.15
CA LEU A 25 -21.43 -19.81 -20.47
C LEU A 25 -20.52 -20.64 -19.57
N ALA A 26 -19.21 -20.62 -19.82
CA ALA A 26 -18.24 -21.28 -18.95
C ALA A 26 -18.51 -20.76 -17.54
N GLN A 27 -18.87 -21.65 -16.62
CA GLN A 27 -19.21 -21.28 -15.26
C GLN A 27 -17.93 -20.75 -14.61
N GLU A 28 -17.94 -19.48 -14.17
CA GLU A 28 -16.86 -18.91 -13.35
C GLU A 28 -16.81 -19.64 -12.01
N ARG A 29 -16.11 -20.77 -11.97
CA ARG A 29 -16.03 -21.68 -10.83
C ARG A 29 -14.58 -21.85 -10.38
N MET A 30 -14.29 -21.42 -9.16
CA MET A 30 -13.04 -21.70 -8.46
C MET A 30 -13.25 -22.89 -7.52
N THR A 31 -12.35 -23.86 -7.54
CA THR A 31 -12.39 -25.02 -6.63
C THR A 31 -11.18 -25.02 -5.70
N VAL A 32 -11.41 -25.28 -4.41
CA VAL A 32 -10.35 -25.46 -3.40
C VAL A 32 -10.48 -26.85 -2.82
N ASP A 33 -9.41 -27.65 -2.91
CA ASP A 33 -9.36 -29.01 -2.36
C ASP A 33 -8.79 -29.01 -0.95
N LEU A 34 -9.63 -29.22 0.07
CA LEU A 34 -9.22 -29.19 1.47
C LEU A 34 -8.49 -30.46 1.92
N ALA A 35 -8.40 -31.50 1.08
CA ALA A 35 -7.59 -32.68 1.35
C ALA A 35 -6.16 -32.58 0.79
N SER A 36 -5.89 -31.56 -0.03
CA SER A 36 -4.57 -31.34 -0.63
C SER A 36 -3.59 -30.66 0.35
N ASP A 37 -2.30 -30.86 0.12
CA ASP A 37 -1.22 -30.16 0.82
C ASP A 37 -0.15 -29.79 -0.21
N THR A 38 -0.01 -28.50 -0.51
CA THR A 38 0.98 -27.97 -1.46
C THR A 38 2.23 -27.42 -0.75
N GLY A 39 2.42 -27.78 0.52
CA GLY A 39 3.54 -27.38 1.36
C GLY A 39 3.18 -26.27 2.35
N ALA A 40 4.17 -25.89 3.16
CA ALA A 40 4.01 -24.83 4.15
C ALA A 40 3.66 -23.49 3.48
N PHE A 41 2.82 -22.70 4.16
CA PHE A 41 2.60 -21.31 3.80
C PHE A 41 3.93 -20.53 3.81
N HIS A 42 4.22 -19.83 2.72
CA HIS A 42 5.50 -19.15 2.49
C HIS A 42 5.47 -17.67 2.89
N GLY A 43 4.45 -16.93 2.47
CA GLY A 43 4.26 -15.51 2.80
C GLY A 43 5.01 -14.52 1.88
N GLY A 44 5.66 -15.02 0.82
CA GLY A 44 6.65 -14.28 0.03
C GLY A 44 6.15 -13.09 -0.79
N ALA A 45 4.84 -12.91 -0.97
CA ALA A 45 4.29 -11.75 -1.70
C ALA A 45 4.33 -10.42 -0.92
N SER A 46 4.65 -10.47 0.38
CA SER A 46 4.79 -9.26 1.22
C SER A 46 6.23 -8.74 1.21
N GLY A 47 6.59 -8.09 0.11
CA GLY A 47 7.85 -7.36 -0.04
C GLY A 47 7.65 -6.06 -0.80
N THR A 48 8.62 -5.14 -0.73
CA THR A 48 8.52 -3.81 -1.39
C THR A 48 9.88 -3.29 -1.84
N LEU A 49 9.97 -2.73 -3.04
CA LEU A 49 11.09 -1.92 -3.48
C LEU A 49 10.87 -0.45 -3.01
N TYR A 50 11.84 0.16 -2.33
CA TYR A 50 11.76 1.53 -1.74
C TYR A 50 10.56 1.78 -0.80
N GLY A 51 9.91 0.74 -0.29
CA GLY A 51 8.70 0.89 0.52
C GLY A 51 8.90 1.59 1.88
N LEU A 52 10.14 1.74 2.35
CA LEU A 52 10.51 2.38 3.61
C LEU A 52 11.38 3.62 3.35
N TYR A 53 11.16 4.71 4.09
CA TYR A 53 11.95 5.94 3.94
C TYR A 53 13.13 6.00 4.92
N ASP A 54 12.88 5.68 6.18
CA ASP A 54 13.90 5.62 7.24
C ASP A 54 13.43 4.68 8.36
N ALA A 55 14.09 4.73 9.52
CA ALA A 55 13.75 3.90 10.68
C ALA A 55 12.35 4.18 11.31
N ARG A 56 11.58 5.15 10.80
CA ARG A 56 10.34 5.67 11.42
C ARG A 56 9.17 5.80 10.45
N LEU A 57 9.42 5.79 9.13
CA LEU A 57 8.41 6.03 8.10
C LEU A 57 8.42 4.91 7.04
N PRO A 58 7.28 4.23 6.81
CA PRO A 58 6.01 4.32 7.54
C PRO A 58 6.13 3.92 9.02
N HIS A 59 5.09 4.20 9.80
CA HIS A 59 5.01 3.80 11.20
C HIS A 59 5.14 2.27 11.33
N PRO A 60 5.87 1.74 12.34
CA PRO A 60 6.14 0.30 12.47
C PRO A 60 4.92 -0.62 12.46
N ASN A 61 3.74 -0.11 12.85
CA ASN A 61 2.49 -0.86 12.77
C ASN A 61 2.14 -1.28 11.33
N LEU A 62 2.45 -0.45 10.34
CA LEU A 62 2.16 -0.79 8.94
C LEU A 62 3.13 -1.87 8.42
N VAL A 63 4.36 -1.88 8.91
CA VAL A 63 5.40 -2.85 8.53
C VAL A 63 5.13 -4.22 9.16
N GLU A 64 4.95 -4.25 10.48
CA GLU A 64 4.65 -5.50 11.20
C GLU A 64 3.27 -6.05 10.79
N GLY A 65 2.30 -5.18 10.51
CA GLY A 65 0.93 -5.59 10.20
C GLY A 65 0.77 -6.37 8.90
N ILE A 66 1.66 -6.18 7.94
CA ILE A 66 1.70 -7.00 6.72
C ILE A 66 2.73 -8.11 6.80
N GLY A 67 3.45 -8.24 7.92
CA GLY A 67 4.53 -9.20 8.06
C GLY A 67 5.63 -9.01 7.01
N LEU A 68 5.97 -7.76 6.67
CA LEU A 68 6.86 -7.41 5.55
C LEU A 68 8.15 -8.24 5.61
N ARG A 69 8.40 -9.06 4.59
CA ARG A 69 9.47 -10.06 4.59
C ARG A 69 10.75 -9.55 3.95
N THR A 70 10.63 -8.82 2.86
CA THR A 70 11.77 -8.34 2.07
C THR A 70 11.58 -6.88 1.69
N VAL A 71 12.68 -6.14 1.69
CA VAL A 71 12.72 -4.77 1.15
C VAL A 71 13.95 -4.61 0.29
N SER A 72 13.75 -4.36 -1.00
CA SER A 72 14.80 -3.87 -1.89
C SER A 72 14.90 -2.35 -1.79
N THR A 73 16.12 -1.81 -1.73
CA THR A 73 16.35 -0.36 -1.61
C THR A 73 17.77 0.04 -2.02
N LYS A 74 18.03 1.34 -2.15
CA LYS A 74 19.37 1.84 -2.53
C LYS A 74 20.45 1.53 -1.52
N ALA A 75 21.68 1.55 -2.03
CA ALA A 75 22.89 1.76 -1.26
C ALA A 75 22.77 2.91 -0.23
N GLN A 76 23.36 2.70 0.94
CA GLN A 76 23.51 3.73 1.96
C GLN A 76 24.29 4.93 1.44
N ASP A 77 23.78 6.13 1.72
CA ASP A 77 24.28 7.43 1.26
C ASP A 77 24.30 7.56 -0.28
N GLY A 78 23.58 6.68 -0.99
CA GLY A 78 23.45 6.69 -2.45
C GLY A 78 22.55 7.82 -2.97
N PRO A 79 22.86 8.42 -4.14
CA PRO A 79 22.18 9.60 -4.66
C PRO A 79 20.97 9.32 -5.56
N GLN A 80 20.62 8.06 -5.80
CA GLN A 80 19.61 7.72 -6.82
C GLN A 80 18.23 8.32 -6.52
N HIS A 81 17.81 8.23 -5.27
CA HIS A 81 16.57 8.81 -4.74
C HIS A 81 16.85 9.45 -3.36
N PRO A 82 16.04 10.43 -2.91
CA PRO A 82 16.04 10.85 -1.51
C PRO A 82 15.58 9.69 -0.60
N GLY A 83 15.82 9.81 0.72
CA GLY A 83 15.32 8.81 1.68
C GLY A 83 15.90 7.41 1.50
N ALA A 84 15.17 6.39 1.95
CA ALA A 84 15.33 4.95 1.69
C ALA A 84 16.74 4.33 1.86
N ASP A 85 17.59 4.92 2.70
CA ASP A 85 18.95 4.43 2.92
C ASP A 85 18.97 3.05 3.60
N ALA A 86 19.62 2.06 2.97
CA ALA A 86 19.58 0.65 3.37
C ALA A 86 19.87 0.39 4.87
N LEU A 87 20.89 1.03 5.45
CA LEU A 87 21.25 0.74 6.85
C LEU A 87 20.30 1.42 7.83
N GLU A 88 19.57 2.45 7.40
CA GLU A 88 18.51 3.07 8.20
C GLU A 88 17.23 2.23 8.16
N VAL A 89 16.75 1.88 6.96
CA VAL A 89 15.48 1.15 6.81
C VAL A 89 15.56 -0.31 7.28
N SER A 90 16.74 -0.95 7.18
CA SER A 90 16.95 -2.31 7.69
C SER A 90 16.73 -2.42 9.20
N THR A 91 16.95 -1.34 9.97
CA THR A 91 16.68 -1.34 11.41
C THR A 91 15.19 -1.45 11.69
N LEU A 92 14.36 -0.66 10.99
CA LEU A 92 12.91 -0.73 11.08
C LEU A 92 12.39 -2.09 10.67
N LEU A 93 12.81 -2.60 9.50
CA LEU A 93 12.36 -3.89 8.99
C LEU A 93 12.71 -5.04 9.96
N THR A 94 13.95 -5.07 10.44
CA THR A 94 14.40 -6.10 11.37
C THR A 94 13.64 -6.06 12.69
N ASP A 95 13.45 -4.87 13.27
CA ASP A 95 12.78 -4.72 14.56
C ASP A 95 11.25 -4.94 14.46
N ALA A 96 10.64 -4.66 13.30
CA ALA A 96 9.19 -4.81 13.10
C ALA A 96 8.78 -6.24 12.71
N SER A 97 9.48 -6.87 11.76
CA SER A 97 9.09 -8.17 11.20
C SER A 97 10.24 -9.19 11.15
N GLY A 98 11.49 -8.75 11.30
CA GLY A 98 12.66 -9.61 11.10
C GLY A 98 12.92 -9.93 9.63
N GLY A 99 12.47 -9.07 8.72
CA GLY A 99 12.67 -9.20 7.27
C GLY A 99 14.11 -8.92 6.82
N ASP A 100 14.39 -9.23 5.56
CA ASP A 100 15.70 -9.04 4.91
C ASP A 100 15.71 -7.78 4.03
N THR A 101 16.82 -7.05 4.03
CA THR A 101 17.03 -5.86 3.18
C THR A 101 17.99 -6.19 2.04
N TYR A 102 17.51 -6.02 0.81
CA TYR A 102 18.25 -6.21 -0.43
C TYR A 102 18.80 -4.85 -0.87
N ILE A 103 20.13 -4.72 -0.93
CA ILE A 103 20.79 -3.47 -1.29
C ILE A 103 21.04 -3.46 -2.79
N TYR A 104 20.32 -2.63 -3.52
CA TYR A 104 20.60 -2.30 -4.91
C TYR A 104 21.87 -1.44 -4.95
N MET A 105 23.01 -2.12 -5.09
CA MET A 105 24.31 -1.48 -4.93
C MET A 105 24.62 -0.51 -6.07
N THR A 106 23.93 -0.64 -7.21
CA THR A 106 23.99 0.25 -8.38
C THR A 106 23.53 1.67 -8.08
N ASP A 107 22.63 1.83 -7.10
CA ASP A 107 22.01 3.11 -6.72
C ASP A 107 22.95 4.02 -5.92
N ILE A 108 24.21 3.63 -5.79
CA ILE A 108 25.33 4.52 -5.45
C ILE A 108 25.68 5.48 -6.61
N ASN A 109 25.09 5.26 -7.79
CA ASN A 109 25.13 6.15 -8.94
C ASN A 109 23.76 6.79 -9.13
N ARG A 110 23.74 7.99 -9.72
CA ARG A 110 22.52 8.74 -10.00
C ARG A 110 22.04 8.47 -11.43
N GLU A 111 20.78 8.78 -11.71
CA GLU A 111 20.10 8.67 -13.01
C GLU A 111 19.72 7.22 -13.38
N PHE A 112 18.84 7.08 -14.35
CA PHE A 112 18.52 5.81 -14.98
C PHE A 112 18.38 6.03 -16.50
N PRO A 113 19.26 5.48 -17.36
CA PRO A 113 20.43 4.65 -17.05
C PRO A 113 21.47 5.35 -16.16
N TYR A 114 22.12 4.57 -15.29
CA TYR A 114 23.03 5.09 -14.26
C TYR A 114 24.23 5.88 -14.83
N ASP A 115 24.60 6.96 -14.15
CA ASP A 115 25.83 7.70 -14.41
C ASP A 115 27.01 7.13 -13.62
N TRP A 116 27.68 6.13 -14.21
CA TRP A 116 28.72 5.34 -13.54
C TRP A 116 30.08 5.36 -14.25
N LYS A 117 30.14 5.81 -15.50
CA LYS A 117 31.34 5.72 -16.34
C LYS A 117 32.43 6.65 -15.86
N THR A 118 33.64 6.12 -15.73
CA THR A 118 34.85 6.91 -15.43
C THR A 118 35.93 6.78 -16.50
N GLY A 119 35.62 6.13 -17.61
CA GLY A 119 36.53 5.86 -18.72
C GLY A 119 35.97 4.76 -19.62
N ASP A 120 36.85 3.88 -20.08
CA ASP A 120 36.43 2.66 -20.78
C ASP A 120 35.70 1.68 -19.84
N CYS A 121 35.25 0.55 -20.41
CA CYS A 121 34.52 -0.49 -19.68
C CYS A 121 35.33 -1.01 -18.48
N ALA A 122 36.61 -1.34 -18.67
CA ALA A 122 37.44 -1.95 -17.61
C ALA A 122 37.73 -0.97 -16.46
N GLN A 123 37.99 0.29 -16.78
CA GLN A 123 38.16 1.36 -15.79
C GLN A 123 36.86 1.63 -15.03
N SER A 124 35.73 1.72 -15.73
CA SER A 124 34.43 1.98 -15.12
C SER A 124 34.02 0.84 -14.17
N VAL A 125 34.21 -0.43 -14.59
CA VAL A 125 33.97 -1.60 -13.73
C VAL A 125 34.88 -1.56 -12.50
N THR A 126 36.17 -1.27 -12.67
CA THR A 126 37.11 -1.20 -11.54
C THR A 126 36.69 -0.13 -10.52
N ASN A 127 36.33 1.07 -10.99
CA ASN A 127 35.86 2.14 -10.12
C ASN A 127 34.54 1.78 -9.41
N TYR A 128 33.62 1.14 -10.13
CA TYR A 128 32.36 0.68 -9.55
C TYR A 128 32.57 -0.36 -8.45
N ILE A 129 33.44 -1.34 -8.65
CA ILE A 129 33.79 -2.35 -7.63
C ILE A 129 34.34 -1.70 -6.35
N GLU A 130 35.12 -0.62 -6.46
CA GLU A 130 35.60 0.10 -5.27
C GLU A 130 34.48 0.88 -4.55
N LYS A 131 33.49 1.42 -5.28
CA LYS A 131 32.26 1.94 -4.65
C LYS A 131 31.51 0.83 -3.91
N LEU A 132 31.39 -0.36 -4.50
CA LEU A 132 30.75 -1.50 -3.85
C LEU A 132 31.50 -1.94 -2.59
N ARG A 133 32.84 -1.95 -2.64
CA ARG A 133 33.70 -2.27 -1.48
C ARG A 133 33.43 -1.34 -0.30
N ALA A 134 33.25 -0.04 -0.56
CA ALA A 134 32.91 0.92 0.48
C ALA A 134 31.56 0.59 1.14
N GLN A 135 30.53 0.24 0.34
CA GLN A 135 29.22 -0.16 0.85
C GLN A 135 29.30 -1.44 1.72
N VAL A 136 30.04 -2.46 1.28
CA VAL A 136 30.24 -3.69 2.06
C VAL A 136 30.89 -3.39 3.42
N ARG A 137 31.83 -2.44 3.46
CA ARG A 137 32.48 -2.00 4.71
C ARG A 137 31.53 -1.24 5.63
N GLN A 138 30.59 -0.44 5.10
CA GLN A 138 29.54 0.18 5.91
C GLN A 138 28.65 -0.89 6.57
N VAL A 139 28.20 -1.89 5.80
CA VAL A 139 27.42 -3.03 6.30
C VAL A 139 28.20 -3.84 7.34
N LYS A 140 29.50 -4.09 7.11
CA LYS A 140 30.38 -4.78 8.06
C LYS A 140 30.44 -4.10 9.43
N GLY A 141 30.28 -2.78 9.47
CA GLY A 141 30.23 -1.98 10.71
C GLY A 141 28.91 -2.04 11.48
N MET A 142 27.85 -2.64 10.92
CA MET A 142 26.57 -2.77 11.60
C MET A 142 26.61 -3.82 12.72
N ALA A 143 25.68 -3.69 13.68
CA ALA A 143 25.45 -4.73 14.67
C ALA A 143 25.02 -6.05 13.98
N PRO A 144 25.51 -7.24 14.43
CA PRO A 144 25.22 -8.52 13.78
C PRO A 144 23.73 -8.76 13.53
N ARG A 145 22.86 -8.42 14.49
CA ARG A 145 21.42 -8.59 14.37
C ARG A 145 20.79 -7.95 13.12
N TYR A 146 21.36 -6.84 12.64
CA TYR A 146 20.91 -6.13 11.45
C TYR A 146 21.73 -6.54 10.23
N ARG A 147 23.05 -6.67 10.39
CA ARG A 147 23.96 -7.10 9.33
C ARG A 147 23.57 -8.45 8.73
N ASP A 148 23.17 -9.40 9.57
CA ASP A 148 22.81 -10.75 9.13
C ASP A 148 21.49 -10.76 8.32
N ARG A 149 20.76 -9.63 8.29
CA ARG A 149 19.55 -9.39 7.47
C ARG A 149 19.84 -8.69 6.14
N ILE A 150 21.09 -8.42 5.82
CA ILE A 150 21.47 -7.77 4.56
C ILE A 150 21.74 -8.81 3.46
N VAL A 151 21.22 -8.52 2.27
CA VAL A 151 21.52 -9.21 1.01
C VAL A 151 22.07 -8.18 0.02
N PHE A 152 23.21 -8.46 -0.60
CA PHE A 152 23.80 -7.56 -1.60
C PHE A 152 23.28 -7.91 -3.00
N VAL A 153 22.80 -6.90 -3.73
CA VAL A 153 22.41 -7.01 -5.15
C VAL A 153 23.39 -6.18 -5.98
N PRO A 154 24.48 -6.77 -6.51
CA PRO A 154 25.58 -5.99 -7.08
C PRO A 154 25.21 -5.22 -8.36
N PHE A 155 24.20 -5.69 -9.10
CA PHE A 155 23.73 -5.10 -10.35
C PHE A 155 22.21 -5.08 -10.36
N ASN A 156 21.61 -4.01 -10.86
CA ASN A 156 20.18 -3.89 -11.12
C ASN A 156 19.94 -3.68 -12.62
N GLU A 157 19.08 -4.50 -13.23
CA GLU A 157 18.73 -4.49 -14.65
C GLU A 157 19.95 -4.30 -15.57
N PRO A 158 20.97 -5.18 -15.49
CA PRO A 158 22.18 -5.03 -16.32
C PRO A 158 21.85 -4.98 -17.82
N ASP A 159 20.73 -5.61 -18.23
CA ASP A 159 20.15 -5.56 -19.57
C ASP A 159 19.60 -4.20 -20.01
N GLY A 160 19.19 -3.34 -19.08
CA GLY A 160 18.57 -2.05 -19.36
C GLY A 160 19.50 -0.84 -19.21
N ASN A 161 20.69 -1.01 -18.63
CA ASN A 161 21.58 0.11 -18.30
C ASN A 161 23.09 -0.12 -18.58
N MET A 162 23.88 -0.45 -17.57
CA MET A 162 25.35 -0.51 -17.58
C MET A 162 25.90 -1.50 -18.59
N PHE A 163 25.17 -2.58 -18.90
CA PHE A 163 25.56 -3.61 -19.87
C PHE A 163 24.53 -3.76 -21.00
N ALA A 164 23.90 -2.64 -21.38
CA ALA A 164 22.99 -2.51 -22.51
C ALA A 164 23.70 -1.84 -23.72
N GLU A 165 22.93 -1.32 -24.66
CA GLU A 165 23.41 -0.37 -25.67
C GLU A 165 23.13 1.08 -25.20
N GLY A 166 23.96 2.04 -25.60
CA GLY A 166 23.77 3.46 -25.29
C GLY A 166 24.97 4.14 -24.63
N PRO A 167 24.88 5.46 -24.39
CA PRO A 167 26.03 6.28 -23.97
C PRO A 167 26.60 5.91 -22.59
N LYS A 168 25.75 5.40 -21.69
CA LYS A 168 26.13 4.94 -20.36
C LYS A 168 26.52 3.45 -20.32
N SER A 169 26.52 2.74 -21.45
CA SER A 169 26.95 1.33 -21.52
C SER A 169 28.46 1.18 -21.30
N CYS A 170 28.86 0.02 -20.75
CA CYS A 170 30.23 -0.40 -20.55
C CYS A 170 31.01 -0.35 -21.87
N ASN A 171 30.53 -1.09 -22.87
CA ASN A 171 31.19 -1.27 -24.18
C ASN A 171 30.22 -1.11 -25.37
N ASN A 172 29.00 -0.59 -25.14
CA ASN A 172 27.94 -0.46 -26.14
C ASN A 172 27.52 -1.79 -26.78
N VAL A 173 27.65 -2.89 -26.05
CA VAL A 173 27.16 -4.21 -26.42
C VAL A 173 26.25 -4.72 -25.32
N ARG A 174 25.01 -5.02 -25.67
CA ARG A 174 24.06 -5.64 -24.74
C ARG A 174 24.54 -7.02 -24.29
N TRP A 175 24.52 -7.29 -22.99
CA TRP A 175 25.08 -8.54 -22.43
C TRP A 175 24.38 -9.81 -22.92
N GLN A 176 23.11 -9.72 -23.33
CA GLN A 176 22.41 -10.87 -23.93
C GLN A 176 23.03 -11.29 -25.27
N LYS A 177 23.73 -10.38 -25.96
CA LYS A 177 24.47 -10.67 -27.19
C LYS A 177 25.88 -11.16 -26.90
N ASP A 178 26.57 -10.51 -25.95
CA ASP A 178 27.90 -10.91 -25.49
C ASP A 178 28.00 -10.70 -23.97
N PRO A 179 27.93 -11.79 -23.17
CA PRO A 179 27.89 -11.69 -21.72
C PRO A 179 29.27 -11.43 -21.10
N THR A 180 30.34 -11.40 -21.89
CA THR A 180 31.73 -11.39 -21.40
C THR A 180 31.99 -10.26 -20.40
N ALA A 181 31.59 -9.02 -20.73
CA ALA A 181 31.82 -7.87 -19.87
C ALA A 181 30.99 -7.91 -18.57
N PHE A 182 29.74 -8.37 -18.65
CA PHE A 182 28.87 -8.51 -17.48
C PHE A 182 29.36 -9.62 -16.54
N ASN A 183 29.73 -10.78 -17.10
CA ASN A 183 30.24 -11.91 -16.34
C ASN A 183 31.55 -11.58 -15.61
N ASP A 184 32.48 -10.84 -16.23
CA ASP A 184 33.69 -10.34 -15.56
C ASP A 184 33.34 -9.42 -14.37
N ALA A 185 32.45 -8.44 -14.61
CA ALA A 185 32.02 -7.51 -13.57
C ALA A 185 31.32 -8.22 -12.40
N TRP A 186 30.45 -9.18 -12.71
CA TRP A 186 29.78 -10.06 -11.73
C TRP A 186 30.78 -10.82 -10.88
N ASP A 187 31.73 -11.53 -11.52
CA ASP A 187 32.71 -12.34 -10.81
C ASP A 187 33.58 -11.51 -9.87
N ARG A 188 34.01 -10.33 -10.34
CA ARG A 188 34.78 -9.38 -9.54
C ARG A 188 33.99 -8.87 -8.35
N ALA A 189 32.71 -8.56 -8.52
CA ALA A 189 31.84 -8.13 -7.43
C ALA A 189 31.66 -9.23 -6.38
N VAL A 190 31.28 -10.44 -6.80
CA VAL A 190 31.04 -11.58 -5.90
C VAL A 190 32.29 -11.93 -5.10
N ARG A 191 33.45 -12.04 -5.77
CA ARG A 191 34.73 -12.35 -5.10
C ARG A 191 35.12 -11.24 -4.12
N MET A 192 34.95 -9.98 -4.50
CA MET A 192 35.22 -8.83 -3.62
C MET A 192 34.33 -8.86 -2.37
N ILE A 193 33.01 -9.03 -2.53
CA ILE A 193 32.06 -9.06 -1.41
C ILE A 193 32.41 -10.19 -0.44
N ARG A 194 32.64 -11.41 -0.95
CA ARG A 194 33.00 -12.58 -0.13
C ARG A 194 34.35 -12.41 0.57
N GLN A 195 35.29 -11.67 -0.02
CA GLN A 195 36.59 -11.36 0.60
C GLN A 195 36.47 -10.33 1.73
N GLU A 196 35.70 -9.25 1.52
CA GLU A 196 35.54 -8.18 2.51
C GLU A 196 34.64 -8.61 3.69
N LEU A 197 33.60 -9.39 3.39
CA LEU A 197 32.62 -9.91 4.35
C LEU A 197 32.30 -11.40 4.06
N PRO A 198 33.10 -12.33 4.60
CA PRO A 198 32.83 -13.77 4.47
C PRO A 198 31.44 -14.13 5.02
N GLY A 199 30.68 -14.92 4.27
CA GLY A 199 29.30 -15.29 4.61
C GLY A 199 28.24 -14.25 4.24
N ALA A 200 28.62 -13.14 3.59
CA ALA A 200 27.66 -12.23 2.99
C ALA A 200 26.76 -12.96 1.99
N ARG A 201 25.44 -12.69 2.07
CA ARG A 201 24.45 -13.18 1.11
C ARG A 201 24.43 -12.28 -0.11
N ILE A 202 24.47 -12.87 -1.30
CA ILE A 202 24.50 -12.16 -2.58
C ILE A 202 23.35 -12.63 -3.46
N ALA A 203 22.65 -11.69 -4.09
CA ALA A 203 21.56 -11.95 -5.01
C ALA A 203 21.84 -11.43 -6.43
N GLY A 204 21.31 -12.10 -7.45
CA GLY A 204 21.44 -11.69 -8.86
C GLY A 204 20.97 -12.75 -9.86
N PRO A 205 21.05 -12.48 -11.18
CA PRO A 205 21.68 -11.33 -11.82
C PRO A 205 20.82 -10.05 -11.89
N ASN A 206 19.59 -10.09 -11.36
CA ASN A 206 18.67 -8.95 -11.29
C ASN A 206 18.22 -8.37 -12.63
N THR A 207 17.89 -9.23 -13.58
CA THR A 207 17.45 -8.79 -14.91
C THR A 207 16.01 -8.28 -14.91
N SER A 208 15.67 -7.34 -15.80
CA SER A 208 14.33 -6.73 -15.88
C SER A 208 13.19 -7.71 -16.23
N ILE A 209 13.53 -8.88 -16.76
CA ILE A 209 12.68 -10.07 -16.92
C ILE A 209 13.56 -11.34 -16.84
N LEU A 210 12.95 -12.52 -16.79
CA LEU A 210 13.69 -13.79 -16.92
C LEU A 210 14.09 -14.10 -18.38
N TYR A 211 15.16 -13.47 -18.85
CA TYR A 211 15.74 -13.73 -20.16
C TYR A 211 16.25 -15.18 -20.31
N PRO A 212 16.11 -15.82 -21.48
CA PRO A 212 16.76 -17.12 -21.76
C PRO A 212 18.26 -17.15 -21.48
N GLU A 213 18.96 -16.03 -21.70
CA GLU A 213 20.41 -15.87 -21.52
C GLU A 213 20.86 -16.00 -20.06
N VAL A 214 19.93 -15.89 -19.09
CA VAL A 214 20.20 -16.19 -17.67
C VAL A 214 20.70 -17.64 -17.50
N GLU A 215 20.26 -18.58 -18.33
CA GLU A 215 20.80 -19.95 -18.30
C GLU A 215 22.32 -19.97 -18.57
N GLY A 216 22.78 -19.16 -19.52
CA GLY A 216 24.21 -19.02 -19.83
C GLY A 216 25.00 -18.38 -18.68
N PHE A 217 24.41 -17.38 -18.01
CA PHE A 217 24.97 -16.80 -16.80
C PHE A 217 25.11 -17.84 -15.68
N LEU A 218 24.10 -18.69 -15.42
CA LEU A 218 24.17 -19.74 -14.41
C LEU A 218 25.30 -20.76 -14.71
N ARG A 219 25.44 -21.16 -15.98
CA ARG A 219 26.55 -22.05 -16.41
C ARG A 219 27.91 -21.43 -16.10
N HIS A 220 28.08 -20.14 -16.41
CA HIS A 220 29.30 -19.39 -16.09
C HIS A 220 29.57 -19.35 -14.59
N ALA A 221 28.58 -18.92 -13.81
CA ALA A 221 28.71 -18.73 -12.37
C ALA A 221 28.99 -20.04 -11.61
N ILE A 222 28.48 -21.18 -12.07
CA ILE A 222 28.86 -22.52 -11.58
C ILE A 222 30.34 -22.79 -11.88
N ALA A 223 30.78 -22.59 -13.12
CA ALA A 223 32.12 -22.95 -13.57
C ALA A 223 33.23 -22.15 -12.85
N VAL A 224 32.96 -20.89 -12.50
CA VAL A 224 33.93 -19.98 -11.89
C VAL A 224 33.68 -19.70 -10.40
N GLU A 225 32.73 -20.43 -9.80
CA GLU A 225 32.41 -20.42 -8.37
C GLU A 225 31.86 -19.08 -7.82
N THR A 226 31.05 -18.40 -8.64
CA THR A 226 30.43 -17.10 -8.37
C THR A 226 28.91 -17.14 -8.38
N MET A 227 28.30 -18.33 -8.22
CA MET A 227 26.86 -18.47 -8.03
C MET A 227 26.33 -17.56 -6.91
N PRO A 228 25.21 -16.84 -7.13
CA PRO A 228 24.53 -16.10 -6.08
C PRO A 228 23.94 -17.07 -5.05
N ASP A 229 23.66 -16.56 -3.85
CA ASP A 229 22.97 -17.30 -2.79
C ASP A 229 21.45 -17.23 -2.98
N ILE A 230 20.95 -16.23 -3.71
CA ILE A 230 19.54 -15.99 -4.02
C ILE A 230 19.45 -15.56 -5.49
N VAL A 231 18.57 -16.17 -6.29
CA VAL A 231 18.37 -15.72 -7.68
C VAL A 231 17.27 -14.68 -7.77
N THR A 232 17.52 -13.64 -8.58
CA THR A 232 16.62 -12.50 -8.74
C THR A 232 16.44 -12.11 -10.20
N TRP A 233 15.20 -11.69 -10.52
CA TRP A 233 14.77 -11.06 -11.76
C TRP A 233 13.44 -10.31 -11.49
N HIS A 234 12.95 -9.53 -12.45
CA HIS A 234 11.72 -8.76 -12.29
C HIS A 234 10.53 -9.35 -13.09
N GLU A 235 9.30 -9.13 -12.61
CA GLU A 235 8.05 -9.50 -13.29
C GLU A 235 7.11 -8.29 -13.36
N LEU A 236 7.37 -7.41 -14.32
CA LEU A 236 6.70 -6.11 -14.47
C LEU A 236 5.54 -6.13 -15.48
N SER A 237 5.05 -7.33 -15.84
CA SER A 237 4.01 -7.51 -16.85
C SER A 237 2.68 -7.96 -16.24
N ASN A 238 2.49 -9.26 -16.05
CA ASN A 238 1.21 -9.85 -15.65
C ASN A 238 1.40 -11.02 -14.66
N PRO A 239 0.42 -11.31 -13.79
CA PRO A 239 0.54 -12.32 -12.74
C PRO A 239 0.95 -13.74 -13.19
N ALA A 240 0.46 -14.21 -14.32
CA ALA A 240 0.72 -15.57 -14.82
C ALA A 240 2.20 -15.80 -15.17
N ALA A 241 2.94 -14.74 -15.50
CA ALA A 241 4.37 -14.81 -15.81
C ALA A 241 5.19 -15.36 -14.64
N VAL A 242 4.80 -15.09 -13.39
CA VAL A 242 5.49 -15.60 -12.19
C VAL A 242 5.58 -17.14 -12.23
N ARG A 243 4.43 -17.82 -12.43
CA ARG A 243 4.40 -19.29 -12.42
C ARG A 243 5.21 -19.88 -13.58
N THR A 244 5.10 -19.29 -14.77
CA THR A 244 5.80 -19.79 -15.96
C THR A 244 7.31 -19.56 -15.87
N SER A 245 7.75 -18.38 -15.44
CA SER A 245 9.15 -18.03 -15.23
C SER A 245 9.80 -18.87 -14.13
N VAL A 246 9.15 -19.03 -12.97
CA VAL A 246 9.69 -19.86 -11.89
C VAL A 246 9.85 -21.31 -12.32
N ARG A 247 8.84 -21.92 -12.98
CA ARG A 247 8.96 -23.28 -13.51
C ARG A 247 10.14 -23.43 -14.48
N LYS A 248 10.27 -22.50 -15.43
CA LYS A 248 11.38 -22.45 -16.39
C LYS A 248 12.74 -22.36 -15.69
N TYR A 249 12.85 -21.52 -14.66
CA TYR A 249 14.07 -21.38 -13.88
C TYR A 249 14.40 -22.67 -13.09
N ARG A 250 13.41 -23.32 -12.46
CA ARG A 250 13.63 -24.59 -11.74
C ARG A 250 14.12 -25.70 -12.66
N GLU A 251 13.61 -25.79 -13.89
CA GLU A 251 14.12 -26.73 -14.91
C GLU A 251 15.60 -26.48 -15.25
N TRP A 252 16.04 -25.22 -15.26
CA TRP A 252 17.45 -24.89 -15.44
C TRP A 252 18.29 -25.30 -14.24
N GLU A 253 17.84 -25.06 -13.01
CA GLU A 253 18.55 -25.53 -11.81
C GLU A 253 18.74 -27.04 -11.83
N ASP A 254 17.67 -27.81 -12.01
CA ASP A 254 17.73 -29.28 -12.02
C ASP A 254 18.74 -29.80 -13.05
N ARG A 255 18.75 -29.21 -14.25
CA ARG A 255 19.63 -29.60 -15.34
C ARG A 255 21.07 -29.14 -15.16
N LEU A 256 21.29 -27.88 -14.75
CA LEU A 256 22.63 -27.30 -14.63
C LEU A 256 23.35 -27.72 -13.35
N PHE A 257 22.60 -28.03 -12.29
CA PHE A 257 23.19 -28.44 -11.01
C PHE A 257 23.55 -29.91 -10.98
N ALA A 258 22.97 -30.74 -11.84
CA ALA A 258 23.32 -32.16 -11.97
C ALA A 258 24.83 -32.36 -12.17
N GLY A 259 25.46 -33.19 -11.33
CA GLY A 259 26.90 -33.45 -11.38
C GLY A 259 27.78 -32.33 -10.82
N THR A 260 27.19 -31.29 -10.24
CA THR A 260 27.90 -30.18 -9.57
C THR A 260 27.65 -30.23 -8.05
N LYS A 261 28.35 -29.41 -7.27
CA LYS A 261 28.11 -29.28 -5.82
C LYS A 261 26.72 -28.73 -5.45
N TRP A 262 25.97 -28.21 -6.42
CA TRP A 262 24.63 -27.66 -6.26
C TRP A 262 23.54 -28.70 -6.48
N GLN A 263 23.89 -29.93 -6.87
CA GLN A 263 22.92 -30.98 -7.19
C GLN A 263 21.86 -31.16 -6.10
N GLY A 264 20.58 -31.21 -6.51
CA GLY A 264 19.44 -31.42 -5.62
C GLY A 264 19.04 -30.19 -4.80
N ARG A 265 19.56 -29.00 -5.11
CA ARG A 265 19.17 -27.74 -4.48
C ARG A 265 18.27 -26.93 -5.41
N HIS A 266 17.29 -26.25 -4.82
CA HIS A 266 16.57 -25.13 -5.41
C HIS A 266 16.94 -23.89 -4.61
N LEU A 267 17.61 -22.92 -5.23
CA LEU A 267 18.01 -21.69 -4.58
C LEU A 267 16.77 -20.87 -4.20
N PRO A 268 16.84 -20.07 -3.13
CA PRO A 268 15.83 -19.05 -2.89
C PRO A 268 15.71 -18.15 -4.12
N VAL A 269 14.47 -17.82 -4.49
CA VAL A 269 14.16 -16.86 -5.54
C VAL A 269 13.50 -15.66 -4.87
N ASN A 270 13.97 -14.46 -5.22
CA ASN A 270 13.25 -13.22 -4.93
C ASN A 270 12.97 -12.49 -6.26
N ILE A 271 11.69 -12.37 -6.61
CA ILE A 271 11.24 -11.53 -7.72
C ILE A 271 11.15 -10.09 -7.18
N ASN A 272 12.32 -9.45 -7.08
CA ASN A 272 12.49 -8.24 -6.29
C ASN A 272 12.01 -6.95 -6.98
N GLU A 273 11.32 -7.09 -8.11
CA GLU A 273 10.34 -6.12 -8.59
C GLU A 273 9.19 -6.87 -9.28
N TYR A 274 7.96 -6.69 -8.81
CA TYR A 274 6.77 -7.17 -9.51
C TYR A 274 5.65 -6.13 -9.54
N ALA A 275 4.71 -6.35 -10.46
CA ALA A 275 3.56 -5.48 -10.70
C ALA A 275 3.92 -4.08 -11.25
N TYR A 276 2.88 -3.34 -11.63
CA TYR A 276 2.95 -2.03 -12.28
C TYR A 276 1.78 -1.15 -11.81
N ASN A 277 1.77 0.14 -12.14
CA ASN A 277 0.75 1.15 -11.78
C ASN A 277 -0.72 0.71 -11.89
N TYR A 278 -1.09 -0.13 -12.88
CA TYR A 278 -2.47 -0.63 -12.99
C TYR A 278 -2.85 -1.58 -11.85
N HIS A 279 -1.87 -2.28 -11.29
CA HIS A 279 -2.09 -3.28 -10.24
C HIS A 279 -1.92 -2.69 -8.84
N THR A 280 -0.88 -1.87 -8.63
CA THR A 280 -0.54 -1.39 -7.29
C THR A 280 -1.70 -0.59 -6.68
N SER A 281 -1.86 -0.70 -5.36
CA SER A 281 -3.00 -0.28 -4.54
C SER A 281 -4.32 -1.05 -4.72
N VAL A 282 -4.51 -1.82 -5.79
CA VAL A 282 -5.82 -2.42 -6.16
C VAL A 282 -5.92 -3.87 -5.65
N PRO A 283 -6.72 -4.16 -4.60
CA PRO A 283 -6.78 -5.50 -4.00
C PRO A 283 -7.09 -6.63 -4.99
N GLY A 284 -8.07 -6.44 -5.87
CA GLY A 284 -8.48 -7.46 -6.82
C GLY A 284 -7.44 -7.74 -7.92
N GLN A 285 -6.58 -6.78 -8.25
CA GLN A 285 -5.46 -7.03 -9.15
C GLN A 285 -4.29 -7.69 -8.42
N MET A 286 -3.98 -7.22 -7.21
CA MET A 286 -2.86 -7.72 -6.41
C MET A 286 -3.05 -9.15 -5.89
N VAL A 287 -4.28 -9.60 -5.63
CA VAL A 287 -4.52 -10.98 -5.17
C VAL A 287 -4.09 -12.04 -6.20
N GLN A 288 -4.11 -11.69 -7.49
CA GLN A 288 -3.64 -12.59 -8.56
C GLN A 288 -2.13 -12.78 -8.49
N TRP A 289 -1.38 -11.70 -8.23
CA TRP A 289 0.05 -11.74 -7.97
C TRP A 289 0.37 -12.54 -6.70
N VAL A 290 -0.33 -12.25 -5.60
CA VAL A 290 -0.17 -12.97 -4.33
C VAL A 290 -0.37 -14.48 -4.52
N ALA A 291 -1.40 -14.89 -5.28
CA ALA A 291 -1.63 -16.30 -5.59
C ALA A 291 -0.49 -16.92 -6.40
N ALA A 292 -0.02 -16.24 -7.45
CA ALA A 292 1.07 -16.74 -8.29
C ALA A 292 2.39 -16.90 -7.54
N ILE A 293 2.71 -15.94 -6.66
CA ILE A 293 3.92 -15.95 -5.84
C ILE A 293 3.86 -17.04 -4.78
N GLU A 294 2.72 -17.18 -4.08
CA GLU A 294 2.56 -18.20 -3.04
C GLU A 294 2.52 -19.63 -3.61
N ASP A 295 1.92 -19.83 -4.79
CA ASP A 295 1.97 -21.11 -5.50
C ASP A 295 3.39 -21.49 -5.91
N SER A 296 4.22 -20.49 -6.23
CA SER A 296 5.60 -20.68 -6.67
C SER A 296 6.60 -20.81 -5.52
N LYS A 297 6.17 -20.53 -4.27
CA LYS A 297 7.00 -20.56 -3.06
C LYS A 297 8.27 -19.70 -3.17
N VAL A 298 8.09 -18.46 -3.67
CA VAL A 298 9.16 -17.47 -3.84
C VAL A 298 8.85 -16.19 -3.05
N ASP A 299 9.90 -15.43 -2.70
CA ASP A 299 9.74 -14.07 -2.18
C ASP A 299 9.62 -13.10 -3.36
N ALA A 300 8.99 -11.94 -3.16
CA ALA A 300 8.83 -10.91 -4.18
C ALA A 300 8.62 -9.53 -3.58
N ASP A 301 9.16 -8.49 -4.24
CA ASP A 301 9.04 -7.10 -3.82
C ASP A 301 8.17 -6.29 -4.79
N ILE A 302 7.13 -5.62 -4.31
CA ILE A 302 6.29 -4.74 -5.14
C ILE A 302 7.15 -3.61 -5.69
N ALA A 303 7.14 -3.44 -7.01
CA ALA A 303 7.98 -2.49 -7.75
C ALA A 303 7.75 -1.02 -7.34
N TYR A 304 8.78 -0.20 -7.53
CA TYR A 304 8.80 1.22 -7.18
C TYR A 304 8.56 2.14 -8.39
N TRP A 305 7.28 2.36 -8.74
CA TRP A 305 6.91 3.27 -9.83
C TRP A 305 6.62 4.72 -9.39
N ASN A 306 6.48 4.91 -8.08
CA ASN A 306 5.82 6.08 -7.50
C ASN A 306 6.69 6.75 -6.43
N ILE A 307 6.27 6.78 -5.17
CA ILE A 307 6.95 7.50 -4.08
C ILE A 307 7.52 6.51 -3.06
N ASP A 308 8.66 6.84 -2.48
CA ASP A 308 9.34 6.00 -1.49
C ASP A 308 8.69 6.17 -0.10
N GLY A 309 8.91 5.20 0.78
CA GLY A 309 8.37 5.25 2.14
C GLY A 309 6.86 5.04 2.27
N ASN A 310 6.18 4.65 1.20
CA ASN A 310 4.73 4.41 1.19
C ASN A 310 4.36 2.92 1.02
N LEU A 311 5.30 1.99 1.26
CA LEU A 311 5.11 0.54 1.07
C LEU A 311 4.63 0.18 -0.34
N SER A 312 5.21 0.79 -1.37
CA SER A 312 4.86 0.60 -2.78
C SER A 312 3.35 0.73 -3.01
N ASP A 313 2.82 1.90 -2.66
CA ASP A 313 1.40 2.26 -2.74
C ASP A 313 0.48 1.45 -1.81
N SER A 314 0.96 1.01 -0.64
CA SER A 314 0.11 0.43 0.40
C SER A 314 -0.21 1.40 1.54
N ALA A 315 0.69 2.35 1.82
CA ALA A 315 0.53 3.38 2.83
C ALA A 315 0.19 4.73 2.20
N VAL A 316 -0.75 5.46 2.81
CA VAL A 316 -1.25 6.73 2.26
C VAL A 316 -0.80 7.95 3.06
N GLN A 317 -0.43 7.72 4.31
CA GLN A 317 0.17 8.68 5.25
C GLN A 317 1.17 7.90 6.13
N ALA A 318 1.61 8.47 7.25
CA ALA A 318 2.57 7.80 8.12
C ALA A 318 2.05 6.48 8.75
N ASN A 319 0.76 6.39 9.09
CA ASN A 319 0.19 5.24 9.83
C ASN A 319 -1.15 4.74 9.26
N ARG A 320 -1.48 5.12 8.01
CA ARG A 320 -2.73 4.73 7.34
C ARG A 320 -2.43 3.83 6.14
N GLY A 321 -3.24 2.79 5.97
CA GLY A 321 -3.13 1.83 4.87
C GLY A 321 -4.37 1.87 3.97
N ASN A 322 -4.19 1.58 2.69
CA ASN A 322 -5.29 1.44 1.73
C ASN A 322 -5.75 -0.02 1.59
N GLY A 323 -6.55 -0.33 0.57
CA GLY A 323 -7.02 -1.69 0.28
C GLY A 323 -5.87 -2.70 0.10
N GLN A 324 -4.79 -2.35 -0.59
CA GLN A 324 -3.63 -3.24 -0.76
C GLN A 324 -2.97 -3.58 0.58
N TRP A 325 -2.88 -2.62 1.52
CA TRP A 325 -2.38 -2.92 2.87
C TRP A 325 -3.26 -3.96 3.58
N TRP A 326 -4.59 -3.85 3.49
CA TRP A 326 -5.51 -4.83 4.06
C TRP A 326 -5.43 -6.20 3.37
N LEU A 327 -5.18 -6.24 2.06
CA LEU A 327 -4.91 -7.48 1.33
C LEU A 327 -3.68 -8.19 1.91
N LEU A 328 -2.56 -7.46 2.01
CA LEU A 328 -1.31 -8.00 2.54
C LEU A 328 -1.42 -8.37 4.02
N ASN A 329 -2.18 -7.62 4.82
CA ASN A 329 -2.51 -7.98 6.20
C ASN A 329 -3.31 -9.30 6.27
N ALA A 330 -4.32 -9.46 5.41
CA ALA A 330 -5.11 -10.69 5.36
C ALA A 330 -4.25 -11.89 4.95
N TYR A 331 -3.34 -11.72 4.00
CA TYR A 331 -2.34 -12.71 3.59
C TYR A 331 -1.38 -13.05 4.74
N ALA A 332 -0.83 -12.06 5.45
CA ALA A 332 0.05 -12.27 6.60
C ALA A 332 -0.61 -12.99 7.79
N THR A 333 -1.94 -13.03 7.84
CA THR A 333 -2.70 -13.77 8.87
C THR A 333 -2.98 -15.23 8.50
N MET A 334 -2.65 -15.66 7.26
CA MET A 334 -2.74 -17.06 6.83
C MET A 334 -1.71 -17.93 7.56
N SER A 335 -2.04 -19.20 7.79
CA SER A 335 -1.21 -20.13 8.56
C SER A 335 -1.50 -21.58 8.20
N GLY A 336 -0.63 -22.49 8.60
CA GLY A 336 -0.72 -23.91 8.26
C GLY A 336 -0.03 -24.22 6.93
N HIS A 337 -0.67 -25.05 6.11
CA HIS A 337 -0.20 -25.40 4.77
C HIS A 337 -1.12 -24.81 3.71
N THR A 338 -0.58 -24.57 2.52
CA THR A 338 -1.37 -24.13 1.38
C THR A 338 -2.13 -25.30 0.76
N LEU A 339 -3.30 -24.99 0.20
CA LEU A 339 -4.16 -25.94 -0.51
C LEU A 339 -4.05 -25.73 -2.01
N ALA A 340 -4.36 -26.76 -2.79
CA ALA A 340 -4.57 -26.67 -4.22
C ALA A 340 -5.83 -25.83 -4.52
N VAL A 341 -5.64 -24.77 -5.29
CA VAL A 341 -6.72 -23.92 -5.82
C VAL A 341 -6.74 -24.08 -7.34
N THR A 342 -7.88 -24.46 -7.89
CA THR A 342 -8.12 -24.50 -9.34
C THR A 342 -9.00 -23.30 -9.72
N PRO A 343 -8.43 -22.24 -10.31
CA PRO A 343 -9.21 -21.10 -10.79
C PRO A 343 -10.01 -21.48 -12.04
N PRO A 344 -11.02 -20.68 -12.44
CA PRO A 344 -11.81 -20.94 -13.65
C PRO A 344 -10.95 -20.96 -14.93
N HIS A 345 -9.87 -20.16 -14.93
CA HIS A 345 -8.93 -20.04 -16.04
C HIS A 345 -7.48 -20.20 -15.51
N PRO A 346 -6.95 -21.44 -15.44
CA PRO A 346 -5.60 -21.70 -14.96
C PRO A 346 -4.52 -21.02 -15.81
N ASP A 347 -3.46 -20.53 -15.16
CA ASP A 347 -2.34 -19.82 -15.80
C ASP A 347 -2.76 -18.62 -16.68
N GLN A 348 -3.95 -18.04 -16.46
CA GLN A 348 -4.42 -16.84 -17.16
C GLN A 348 -4.57 -15.65 -16.21
N SER A 349 -3.86 -14.57 -16.51
CA SER A 349 -3.95 -13.28 -15.81
C SER A 349 -5.31 -12.58 -16.05
N TYR A 350 -5.66 -11.66 -15.16
CA TYR A 350 -6.87 -10.84 -15.22
C TYR A 350 -8.16 -11.67 -15.18
N THR A 351 -8.13 -12.72 -14.37
CA THR A 351 -9.26 -13.63 -14.13
C THR A 351 -9.44 -13.83 -12.63
N LEU A 352 -10.49 -14.55 -12.22
CA LEU A 352 -10.69 -14.90 -10.82
C LEU A 352 -9.56 -15.83 -10.34
N GLN A 353 -8.72 -15.33 -9.44
CA GLN A 353 -7.60 -16.05 -8.84
C GLN A 353 -7.71 -16.04 -7.32
N GLY A 354 -6.98 -16.95 -6.67
CA GLY A 354 -6.97 -17.00 -5.21
C GLY A 354 -5.94 -17.95 -4.64
N VAL A 355 -5.73 -17.84 -3.33
CA VAL A 355 -4.80 -18.63 -2.54
C VAL A 355 -5.48 -19.09 -1.26
N ALA A 356 -5.31 -20.36 -0.91
CA ALA A 356 -5.96 -20.95 0.26
C ALA A 356 -4.96 -21.65 1.18
N THR A 357 -5.27 -21.63 2.48
CA THR A 357 -4.54 -22.36 3.53
C THR A 357 -5.48 -23.09 4.44
N LEU A 358 -5.04 -24.24 4.95
CA LEU A 358 -5.68 -24.97 6.04
C LEU A 358 -4.75 -24.99 7.25
N ASP A 359 -5.28 -24.53 8.39
CA ASP A 359 -4.63 -24.62 9.69
C ASP A 359 -5.40 -25.63 10.56
N PRO A 360 -4.90 -26.88 10.68
CA PRO A 360 -5.53 -27.90 11.52
C PRO A 360 -5.57 -27.53 13.01
N ALA A 361 -4.57 -26.79 13.51
CA ALA A 361 -4.51 -26.38 14.91
C ALA A 361 -5.59 -25.35 15.25
N ARG A 362 -5.93 -24.48 14.29
CA ARG A 362 -7.05 -23.53 14.41
C ARG A 362 -8.39 -24.12 13.94
N ARG A 363 -8.40 -25.30 13.32
CA ARG A 363 -9.56 -25.88 12.59
C ARG A 363 -10.18 -24.83 11.66
N GLN A 364 -9.33 -24.22 10.84
CA GLN A 364 -9.72 -23.10 10.01
C GLN A 364 -9.11 -23.23 8.61
N MET A 365 -9.93 -23.10 7.58
CA MET A 365 -9.45 -22.82 6.23
C MET A 365 -9.66 -21.35 5.92
N ARG A 366 -8.69 -20.72 5.25
CA ARG A 366 -8.77 -19.35 4.77
C ARG A 366 -8.48 -19.31 3.27
N LEU A 367 -9.35 -18.65 2.51
CA LEU A 367 -9.17 -18.36 1.09
C LEU A 367 -9.14 -16.84 0.89
N LEU A 368 -8.14 -16.36 0.17
CA LEU A 368 -8.02 -14.99 -0.32
C LEU A 368 -8.19 -15.01 -1.84
N PHE A 369 -9.16 -14.28 -2.40
CA PHE A 369 -9.49 -14.38 -3.83
C PHE A 369 -10.06 -13.07 -4.40
N GLY A 370 -10.02 -12.91 -5.72
CA GLY A 370 -10.54 -11.72 -6.42
C GLY A 370 -10.04 -11.61 -7.87
N GLY A 371 -10.18 -10.42 -8.47
CA GLY A 371 -9.68 -10.11 -9.81
C GLY A 371 -10.71 -10.15 -10.94
N LYS A 372 -12.00 -10.28 -10.61
CA LYS A 372 -13.09 -10.26 -11.60
C LYS A 372 -14.39 -9.72 -11.00
N SER A 373 -15.21 -9.10 -11.85
CA SER A 373 -16.57 -8.64 -11.53
C SER A 373 -17.64 -9.69 -11.83
N GLY A 374 -18.75 -9.65 -11.10
CA GLY A 374 -19.97 -10.38 -11.39
C GLY A 374 -20.12 -11.71 -10.63
N ASP A 375 -20.96 -12.59 -11.18
CA ASP A 375 -21.30 -13.88 -10.59
C ASP A 375 -20.13 -14.86 -10.64
N ALA A 376 -19.90 -15.58 -9.55
CA ALA A 376 -18.91 -16.65 -9.48
C ALA A 376 -19.33 -17.73 -8.50
N THR A 377 -18.80 -18.94 -8.65
CA THR A 377 -18.97 -20.04 -7.70
C THR A 377 -17.64 -20.37 -7.05
N VAL A 378 -17.56 -20.32 -5.72
CA VAL A 378 -16.44 -20.86 -4.94
C VAL A 378 -16.87 -22.20 -4.37
N ALA A 379 -16.21 -23.26 -4.81
CA ALA A 379 -16.45 -24.62 -4.39
C ALA A 379 -15.33 -25.09 -3.46
N LEU A 380 -15.70 -25.56 -2.28
CA LEU A 380 -14.78 -26.08 -1.29
C LEU A 380 -15.05 -27.58 -1.16
N THR A 381 -14.14 -28.41 -1.66
CA THR A 381 -14.28 -29.87 -1.74
C THR A 381 -13.47 -30.55 -0.65
N HIS A 382 -13.83 -31.81 -0.35
CA HIS A 382 -13.20 -32.63 0.68
C HIS A 382 -13.10 -31.93 2.04
N VAL A 383 -14.17 -31.24 2.46
CA VAL A 383 -14.27 -30.59 3.77
C VAL A 383 -13.96 -31.62 4.86
N PRO A 384 -12.97 -31.37 5.74
CA PRO A 384 -12.55 -32.36 6.73
C PRO A 384 -13.71 -32.76 7.65
N ALA A 385 -13.86 -34.06 7.95
CA ALA A 385 -14.89 -34.53 8.89
C ALA A 385 -14.80 -33.85 10.26
N SER A 386 -13.58 -33.41 10.65
CA SER A 386 -13.35 -32.63 11.86
C SER A 386 -14.02 -31.25 11.85
N PHE A 387 -14.56 -30.76 10.73
CA PHE A 387 -15.34 -29.53 10.67
C PHE A 387 -16.83 -29.79 10.96
N GLY A 388 -17.28 -31.04 10.88
CA GLY A 388 -18.65 -31.48 11.09
C GLY A 388 -19.55 -31.30 9.86
N GLU A 389 -20.80 -31.71 9.97
CA GLU A 389 -21.81 -31.65 8.90
C GLU A 389 -22.31 -30.23 8.61
N THR A 390 -21.94 -29.26 9.44
CA THR A 390 -22.31 -27.85 9.29
C THR A 390 -21.11 -26.99 9.65
N VAL A 391 -20.80 -26.04 8.77
CA VAL A 391 -19.64 -25.16 8.86
C VAL A 391 -20.07 -23.70 8.91
N ARG A 392 -19.30 -22.87 9.61
CA ARG A 392 -19.44 -21.41 9.56
C ARG A 392 -18.59 -20.90 8.39
N VAL A 393 -19.23 -20.14 7.50
CA VAL A 393 -18.59 -19.42 6.41
C VAL A 393 -18.71 -17.93 6.70
N ARG A 394 -17.58 -17.26 6.86
CA ARG A 394 -17.49 -15.80 7.01
C ARG A 394 -16.71 -15.22 5.84
N VAL A 395 -17.30 -14.27 5.13
CA VAL A 395 -16.70 -13.58 3.99
C VAL A 395 -16.57 -12.08 4.30
N ARG A 396 -15.40 -11.53 4.02
CA ARG A 396 -15.11 -10.09 4.10
C ARG A 396 -14.65 -9.56 2.75
N GLU A 397 -15.08 -8.36 2.41
CA GLU A 397 -14.65 -7.61 1.23
C GLU A 397 -13.56 -6.61 1.62
N ILE A 398 -12.49 -6.58 0.83
CA ILE A 398 -11.41 -5.61 0.88
C ILE A 398 -11.60 -4.68 -0.32
N ASP A 399 -12.14 -3.50 -0.01
CA ASP A 399 -12.44 -2.47 -1.01
C ASP A 399 -11.19 -1.75 -1.52
N TRP A 400 -11.27 -1.29 -2.77
CA TRP A 400 -10.35 -0.28 -3.30
C TRP A 400 -10.90 1.13 -3.04
N THR A 401 -10.04 1.97 -2.45
CA THR A 401 -10.38 3.33 -2.00
C THR A 401 -9.61 4.42 -2.75
N GLY A 402 -8.90 4.08 -3.82
CA GLY A 402 -7.91 4.93 -4.47
C GLY A 402 -6.48 4.60 -4.03
N GLN A 403 -5.50 4.97 -4.85
CA GLN A 403 -4.07 4.75 -4.56
C GLN A 403 -3.65 5.38 -3.22
N LEU A 404 -4.13 6.60 -2.97
CA LEU A 404 -3.87 7.37 -1.77
C LEU A 404 -5.07 7.38 -0.79
N GLY A 405 -6.08 6.56 -1.03
CA GLY A 405 -7.28 6.50 -0.20
C GLY A 405 -7.10 5.64 1.05
N ASP A 406 -7.22 6.26 2.23
CA ASP A 406 -7.26 5.54 3.50
C ASP A 406 -8.45 4.58 3.57
N SER A 407 -8.21 3.32 3.90
CA SER A 407 -9.23 2.29 3.88
C SER A 407 -9.60 1.82 5.29
N PRO A 408 -10.91 1.81 5.66
CA PRO A 408 -11.35 1.16 6.89
C PRO A 408 -11.14 -0.36 6.82
N PRO A 409 -11.28 -1.10 7.93
CA PRO A 409 -11.13 -2.55 7.94
C PRO A 409 -12.05 -3.26 6.94
N PRO A 410 -11.67 -4.45 6.44
CA PRO A 410 -12.48 -5.25 5.54
C PRO A 410 -13.91 -5.46 6.06
N VAL A 411 -14.90 -5.22 5.20
CA VAL A 411 -16.32 -5.25 5.57
C VAL A 411 -16.82 -6.68 5.55
N VAL A 412 -17.49 -7.14 6.60
CA VAL A 412 -18.14 -8.46 6.59
C VAL A 412 -19.36 -8.40 5.67
N VAL A 413 -19.31 -9.15 4.58
CA VAL A 413 -20.39 -9.22 3.56
C VAL A 413 -21.23 -10.49 3.69
N GLY A 414 -20.80 -11.45 4.49
CA GLY A 414 -21.66 -12.54 4.96
C GLY A 414 -21.01 -13.35 6.07
N ASP A 415 -21.83 -13.86 6.98
CA ASP A 415 -21.43 -14.74 8.08
C ASP A 415 -22.61 -15.67 8.36
N ARG A 416 -22.49 -16.94 7.95
CA ARG A 416 -23.61 -17.88 8.01
C ARG A 416 -23.16 -19.33 8.19
N LEU A 417 -24.07 -20.15 8.70
CA LEU A 417 -23.91 -21.60 8.74
C LEU A 417 -24.32 -22.19 7.39
N VAL A 418 -23.51 -23.11 6.88
CA VAL A 418 -23.73 -23.80 5.61
C VAL A 418 -23.64 -25.31 5.84
N PRO A 419 -24.60 -26.12 5.36
CA PRO A 419 -24.52 -27.57 5.46
C PRO A 419 -23.46 -28.09 4.48
N VAL A 420 -22.65 -29.05 4.94
CA VAL A 420 -21.73 -29.80 4.08
C VAL A 420 -22.50 -30.94 3.43
N LYS A 421 -22.47 -31.03 2.10
CA LYS A 421 -23.13 -32.09 1.34
C LYS A 421 -22.08 -32.87 0.55
N ASP A 422 -22.02 -34.18 0.76
CA ASP A 422 -21.06 -35.07 0.10
C ASP A 422 -19.60 -34.58 0.21
N GLY A 423 -19.26 -34.01 1.37
CA GLY A 423 -17.93 -33.44 1.64
C GLY A 423 -17.66 -32.09 0.95
N GLN A 424 -18.66 -31.41 0.41
CA GLN A 424 -18.51 -30.17 -0.34
C GLN A 424 -19.45 -29.05 0.13
N ILE A 425 -19.02 -27.81 -0.07
CA ILE A 425 -19.90 -26.63 -0.08
C ILE A 425 -19.67 -25.77 -1.33
N ASP A 426 -20.75 -25.27 -1.92
CA ASP A 426 -20.72 -24.33 -3.04
C ASP A 426 -21.28 -22.97 -2.59
N LEU A 427 -20.52 -21.92 -2.86
CA LEU A 427 -20.88 -20.53 -2.55
C LEU A 427 -21.04 -19.75 -3.85
N THR A 428 -22.25 -19.32 -4.13
CA THR A 428 -22.67 -18.64 -5.35
C THR A 428 -22.68 -17.12 -5.15
N PHE A 429 -21.59 -16.44 -5.47
CA PHE A 429 -21.50 -14.98 -5.45
C PHE A 429 -22.40 -14.37 -6.54
N GLY A 430 -23.02 -13.23 -6.21
CA GLY A 430 -24.06 -12.59 -7.03
C GLY A 430 -25.46 -13.19 -6.87
N ARG A 431 -25.57 -14.34 -6.18
CA ARG A 431 -26.82 -15.07 -5.94
C ARG A 431 -26.90 -15.51 -4.47
N ASP A 432 -28.06 -16.03 -4.06
CA ASP A 432 -28.27 -16.64 -2.74
C ASP A 432 -27.79 -15.81 -1.53
N GLY A 433 -27.90 -14.48 -1.65
CA GLY A 433 -27.54 -13.52 -0.61
C GLY A 433 -26.04 -13.26 -0.43
N TRP A 434 -25.16 -13.79 -1.30
CA TRP A 434 -23.77 -13.35 -1.41
C TRP A 434 -23.67 -12.20 -2.42
N PRO A 435 -22.87 -11.14 -2.16
CA PRO A 435 -22.71 -10.06 -3.11
C PRO A 435 -22.06 -10.56 -4.42
N ALA A 436 -22.33 -9.87 -5.53
CA ALA A 436 -21.55 -10.07 -6.75
C ALA A 436 -20.11 -9.62 -6.52
N LEU A 437 -19.16 -10.27 -7.17
CA LEU A 437 -17.76 -9.87 -7.09
C LEU A 437 -17.54 -8.53 -7.81
N ARG A 438 -16.45 -7.86 -7.45
CA ARG A 438 -15.99 -6.60 -8.04
C ARG A 438 -14.53 -6.76 -8.41
N GLU A 439 -14.17 -6.33 -9.60
CA GLU A 439 -12.83 -6.48 -10.15
C GLU A 439 -11.75 -5.83 -9.28
N GLU A 440 -12.01 -4.64 -8.74
CA GLU A 440 -11.03 -3.92 -7.93
C GLU A 440 -10.94 -4.44 -6.48
N ALA A 441 -11.91 -5.25 -6.02
CA ALA A 441 -11.97 -5.75 -4.66
C ALA A 441 -11.35 -7.16 -4.53
N ALA A 442 -10.87 -7.46 -3.31
CA ALA A 442 -10.51 -8.82 -2.91
C ALA A 442 -11.42 -9.30 -1.78
N TYR A 443 -11.48 -10.62 -1.59
CA TYR A 443 -12.38 -11.25 -0.64
C TYR A 443 -11.62 -12.23 0.23
N VAL A 444 -11.89 -12.17 1.54
CA VAL A 444 -11.36 -13.13 2.52
C VAL A 444 -12.50 -14.03 2.98
N LEU A 445 -12.42 -15.30 2.64
CA LEU A 445 -13.32 -16.34 3.12
C LEU A 445 -12.64 -17.13 4.23
N VAL A 446 -13.32 -17.27 5.36
CA VAL A 446 -12.92 -18.12 6.48
C VAL A 446 -13.96 -19.22 6.68
N LEU A 447 -13.50 -20.47 6.63
CA LEU A 447 -14.28 -21.66 6.92
C LEU A 447 -13.84 -22.23 8.27
N SER A 448 -14.80 -22.53 9.14
CA SER A 448 -14.56 -23.13 10.45
C SER A 448 -15.73 -24.04 10.87
N PRO A 449 -15.57 -24.90 11.89
CA PRO A 449 -16.66 -25.71 12.43
C PRO A 449 -17.88 -24.84 12.82
N GLY A 450 -19.09 -25.28 12.45
CA GLY A 450 -20.33 -24.52 12.68
C GLY A 450 -21.06 -24.89 13.98
N GLN A 451 -20.73 -26.01 14.60
CA GLN A 451 -21.41 -26.51 15.80
C GLN A 451 -21.28 -25.52 16.97
N GLY A 452 -22.41 -25.12 17.56
CA GLY A 452 -22.47 -24.18 18.68
C GLY A 452 -22.09 -22.73 18.34
N VAL A 453 -21.85 -22.42 17.06
CA VAL A 453 -21.53 -21.07 16.61
C VAL A 453 -22.80 -20.29 16.31
N ARG A 454 -22.87 -19.04 16.77
CA ARG A 454 -23.88 -18.08 16.36
C ARG A 454 -23.25 -17.05 15.43
N PRO A 455 -23.52 -17.10 14.11
CA PRO A 455 -23.00 -16.11 13.17
C PRO A 455 -23.41 -14.69 13.55
N ALA A 456 -22.56 -13.72 13.22
CA ALA A 456 -22.93 -12.32 13.34
C ALA A 456 -24.05 -11.99 12.34
N ALA A 457 -25.03 -11.19 12.77
CA ALA A 457 -26.01 -10.66 11.84
C ALA A 457 -25.30 -9.71 10.87
N VAL A 458 -25.27 -10.07 9.58
CA VAL A 458 -24.78 -9.22 8.51
C VAL A 458 -26.02 -8.63 7.82
N ALA A 459 -26.32 -7.37 8.12
CA ALA A 459 -27.34 -6.64 7.37
C ALA A 459 -26.72 -6.20 6.05
N PRO A 460 -27.31 -6.53 4.88
CA PRO A 460 -26.86 -5.99 3.60
C PRO A 460 -26.90 -4.46 3.68
N ARG A 461 -25.72 -3.84 3.68
CA ARG A 461 -25.62 -2.40 3.67
C ARG A 461 -25.73 -1.96 2.22
N TRP A 462 -26.81 -1.26 1.88
CA TRP A 462 -26.98 -0.74 0.52
C TRP A 462 -25.80 0.18 0.19
N ARG A 463 -25.15 -0.10 -0.94
CA ARG A 463 -24.05 0.67 -1.53
C ARG A 463 -24.30 0.73 -3.03
N GLN A 464 -24.06 1.89 -3.62
CA GLN A 464 -24.13 2.08 -5.07
C GLN A 464 -23.05 3.05 -5.53
N ASP A 465 -22.36 2.68 -6.60
CA ASP A 465 -21.41 3.54 -7.30
C ASP A 465 -22.09 4.20 -8.51
N TYR A 466 -21.69 5.45 -8.77
CA TYR A 466 -22.12 6.25 -9.89
C TYR A 466 -20.89 6.89 -10.55
N GLU A 467 -20.65 6.50 -11.80
CA GLU A 467 -19.44 6.84 -12.55
C GLU A 467 -19.50 8.26 -13.10
N ALA A 468 -18.38 8.98 -13.01
CA ALA A 468 -18.32 10.39 -13.42
C ALA A 468 -18.50 10.54 -14.94
N GLU A 469 -17.94 9.65 -15.75
CA GLU A 469 -18.06 9.69 -17.21
C GLU A 469 -19.49 9.50 -17.71
N LYS A 470 -20.33 8.83 -16.90
CA LYS A 470 -21.77 8.62 -17.15
C LYS A 470 -22.66 9.75 -16.61
N ALA A 471 -22.12 10.61 -15.74
CA ALA A 471 -22.84 11.74 -15.17
C ALA A 471 -23.10 12.84 -16.22
N THR A 472 -24.14 13.65 -15.99
CA THR A 472 -24.51 14.74 -16.92
C THR A 472 -23.61 15.94 -16.69
N ARG A 473 -22.85 16.34 -17.71
CA ARG A 473 -21.99 17.52 -17.69
C ARG A 473 -22.82 18.76 -18.05
N GLN A 474 -22.78 19.77 -17.20
CA GLN A 474 -23.37 21.09 -17.44
C GLN A 474 -22.29 22.16 -17.60
N GLY A 475 -22.64 23.25 -18.28
CA GLY A 475 -21.74 24.37 -18.50
C GLY A 475 -20.63 24.04 -19.51
N GLN A 476 -19.42 24.56 -19.28
CA GLN A 476 -18.27 24.39 -20.17
C GLN A 476 -17.02 24.01 -19.37
N GLY A 477 -16.19 23.14 -19.94
CA GLY A 477 -14.85 22.84 -19.43
C GLY A 477 -14.66 21.46 -18.81
N LEU A 478 -15.74 20.70 -18.53
CA LEU A 478 -15.61 19.29 -18.11
C LEU A 478 -15.39 18.38 -19.32
N THR A 479 -14.38 17.52 -19.23
CA THR A 479 -14.04 16.52 -20.27
C THR A 479 -13.85 15.15 -19.66
N VAL A 480 -14.21 14.11 -20.42
CA VAL A 480 -13.88 12.73 -20.05
C VAL A 480 -12.41 12.48 -20.41
N ARG A 481 -11.65 11.94 -19.47
CA ARG A 481 -10.26 11.53 -19.61
C ARG A 481 -10.19 10.00 -19.58
N GLY A 482 -9.33 9.46 -20.44
CA GLY A 482 -9.07 8.02 -20.56
C GLY A 482 -8.94 7.59 -22.02
N PRO A 483 -8.69 6.29 -22.29
CA PRO A 483 -8.62 5.22 -21.29
C PRO A 483 -7.36 5.31 -20.41
N GLU A 484 -7.52 5.08 -19.11
CA GLU A 484 -6.42 4.90 -18.15
C GLU A 484 -6.02 3.40 -18.07
N GLY A 485 -5.47 2.95 -16.94
CA GLY A 485 -4.89 1.61 -16.78
C GLY A 485 -5.83 0.47 -17.14
N SER A 486 -5.28 -0.53 -17.82
CA SER A 486 -5.94 -1.75 -18.25
C SER A 486 -4.94 -2.91 -18.33
N PRO A 487 -5.40 -4.16 -18.51
CA PRO A 487 -4.52 -5.31 -18.79
C PRO A 487 -3.52 -5.12 -19.94
N ASP A 488 -3.88 -4.30 -20.94
CA ASP A 488 -3.04 -3.98 -22.11
C ASP A 488 -2.18 -2.72 -21.89
N HIS A 489 -2.47 -1.93 -20.85
CA HIS A 489 -1.82 -0.67 -20.51
C HIS A 489 -1.51 -0.63 -19.01
N VAL A 490 -0.72 -1.60 -18.56
CA VAL A 490 -0.34 -1.75 -17.15
C VAL A 490 0.50 -0.57 -16.63
N ASP A 491 1.07 0.22 -17.55
CA ASP A 491 1.86 1.42 -17.28
C ASP A 491 1.05 2.59 -16.71
N ARG A 492 -0.27 2.59 -16.93
CA ARG A 492 -1.19 3.62 -16.45
C ARG A 492 -1.87 3.18 -15.14
N PHE A 493 -2.48 4.13 -14.44
CA PHE A 493 -3.13 3.86 -13.15
C PHE A 493 -4.53 3.28 -13.32
N HIS A 494 -4.92 2.40 -12.39
CA HIS A 494 -6.31 1.98 -12.28
C HIS A 494 -7.23 3.13 -11.89
N VAL A 495 -8.34 3.27 -12.61
CA VAL A 495 -9.49 4.14 -12.32
C VAL A 495 -10.76 3.34 -12.65
N SER A 496 -11.89 3.63 -12.01
CA SER A 496 -13.12 2.86 -12.28
C SER A 496 -13.53 2.94 -13.76
N ASN A 497 -13.85 1.79 -14.35
CA ASN A 497 -14.15 1.62 -15.78
C ASN A 497 -13.09 2.19 -16.76
N GLY A 498 -11.91 2.60 -16.31
CA GLY A 498 -10.86 3.17 -17.14
C GLY A 498 -11.07 4.64 -17.55
N TYR A 499 -12.07 5.35 -17.03
CA TYR A 499 -12.35 6.75 -17.38
C TYR A 499 -12.65 7.60 -16.15
N LEU A 500 -12.40 8.91 -16.27
CA LEU A 500 -12.74 9.90 -15.23
C LEU A 500 -13.17 11.22 -15.88
N VAL A 501 -13.71 12.17 -15.10
CA VAL A 501 -14.04 13.54 -15.58
C VAL A 501 -13.10 14.56 -14.97
N GLU A 502 -12.40 15.33 -15.81
CA GLU A 502 -11.54 16.44 -15.40
C GLU A 502 -12.12 17.81 -15.78
N GLY A 503 -11.52 18.89 -15.29
CA GLY A 503 -11.87 20.25 -15.68
C GLY A 503 -12.64 21.05 -14.63
N PHE A 504 -12.64 20.62 -13.36
CA PHE A 504 -13.10 21.41 -12.23
C PHE A 504 -12.11 22.53 -11.90
N LYS A 505 -11.93 23.46 -12.84
CA LYS A 505 -10.85 24.44 -12.84
C LYS A 505 -11.29 25.85 -12.44
N THR A 506 -10.37 26.61 -11.88
CA THR A 506 -10.55 28.05 -11.63
C THR A 506 -11.03 28.75 -12.91
N GLY A 507 -12.09 29.56 -12.77
CA GLY A 507 -12.62 30.37 -13.87
C GLY A 507 -13.66 29.68 -14.76
N THR A 508 -13.92 28.37 -14.61
CA THR A 508 -15.02 27.73 -15.35
C THR A 508 -16.38 27.92 -14.71
N ASP A 509 -17.41 27.73 -15.53
CA ASP A 509 -18.77 27.47 -15.09
C ASP A 509 -19.10 26.04 -15.49
N ALA A 510 -18.87 25.11 -14.57
CA ALA A 510 -18.95 23.69 -14.82
C ALA A 510 -19.69 23.01 -13.66
N ALA A 511 -20.51 22.02 -13.99
CA ALA A 511 -21.17 21.18 -13.01
C ALA A 511 -21.31 19.75 -13.53
N LEU A 512 -21.20 18.78 -12.63
CA LEU A 512 -21.35 17.35 -12.91
C LEU A 512 -22.50 16.79 -12.08
N ASP A 513 -23.57 16.38 -12.76
CA ASP A 513 -24.79 15.88 -12.15
C ASP A 513 -24.85 14.36 -12.14
N PHE A 514 -24.83 13.80 -10.93
CA PHE A 514 -25.06 12.39 -10.68
C PHE A 514 -26.54 12.15 -10.39
N ALA A 515 -27.21 11.44 -11.29
CA ALA A 515 -28.56 10.95 -11.04
C ALA A 515 -28.49 9.70 -10.15
N VAL A 516 -28.92 9.84 -8.90
CA VAL A 516 -28.89 8.77 -7.90
C VAL A 516 -30.29 8.32 -7.54
N ASP A 517 -30.42 7.08 -7.07
CA ASP A 517 -31.69 6.52 -6.59
C ASP A 517 -31.41 5.75 -5.30
N VAL A 518 -32.05 6.16 -4.20
CA VAL A 518 -31.82 5.57 -2.89
C VAL A 518 -33.05 4.82 -2.37
N PRO A 519 -32.87 3.65 -1.72
CA PRO A 519 -33.98 2.73 -1.45
C PRO A 519 -34.88 3.16 -0.29
N ARG A 520 -34.42 4.09 0.56
CA ARG A 520 -35.13 4.52 1.77
C ARG A 520 -34.73 5.94 2.19
N ASP A 521 -35.57 6.57 2.99
CA ASP A 521 -35.19 7.80 3.69
C ASP A 521 -34.01 7.51 4.63
N GLY A 522 -33.06 8.44 4.72
CA GLY A 522 -32.01 8.38 5.72
C GLY A 522 -30.74 9.14 5.36
N ARG A 523 -29.71 8.89 6.17
CA ARG A 523 -28.35 9.40 5.96
C ARG A 523 -27.57 8.41 5.09
N TYR A 524 -26.74 8.94 4.21
CA TYR A 524 -25.85 8.20 3.34
C TYR A 524 -24.45 8.77 3.43
N ASP A 525 -23.46 7.90 3.65
CA ASP A 525 -22.06 8.25 3.51
C ASP A 525 -21.80 8.43 2.00
N LEU A 526 -21.43 9.65 1.61
CA LEU A 526 -21.07 10.02 0.24
C LEU A 526 -19.56 10.11 0.15
N ARG A 527 -18.98 9.28 -0.70
CA ARG A 527 -17.57 9.33 -1.08
C ARG A 527 -17.43 9.87 -2.49
N VAL A 528 -16.54 10.85 -2.68
CA VAL A 528 -16.12 11.34 -4.00
C VAL A 528 -14.68 10.90 -4.22
N LEU A 529 -14.46 9.94 -5.12
CA LEU A 529 -13.12 9.50 -5.51
C LEU A 529 -12.58 10.47 -6.56
N ALA A 530 -11.48 11.15 -6.26
CA ALA A 530 -11.03 12.32 -6.99
C ALA A 530 -9.54 12.60 -6.84
N ASN A 531 -9.05 13.56 -7.61
CA ASN A 531 -7.69 14.08 -7.51
C ASN A 531 -7.61 15.57 -7.90
N SER A 532 -6.82 16.31 -7.15
CA SER A 532 -6.24 17.61 -7.49
C SER A 532 -4.73 17.41 -7.69
N PHE A 533 -4.27 17.39 -8.94
CA PHE A 533 -2.86 17.10 -9.22
C PHE A 533 -1.94 18.17 -8.60
N ASN A 534 -1.07 17.77 -7.68
CA ASN A 534 -0.35 18.70 -6.82
C ASN A 534 0.68 19.60 -7.51
N LYS A 535 1.07 19.27 -8.75
CA LYS A 535 1.95 20.11 -9.59
C LYS A 535 1.21 20.90 -10.65
N ASP A 536 -0.12 20.87 -10.67
CA ASP A 536 -0.91 21.78 -11.51
C ASP A 536 -0.76 23.22 -10.95
N PRO A 537 -0.35 24.20 -11.77
CA PRO A 537 -0.19 25.60 -11.33
C PRO A 537 -1.48 26.22 -10.76
N LEU A 538 -2.66 25.73 -11.14
CA LEU A 538 -3.92 26.20 -10.57
C LEU A 538 -4.15 25.66 -9.15
N VAL A 539 -3.60 24.48 -8.86
CA VAL A 539 -3.72 23.78 -7.56
C VAL A 539 -2.69 24.32 -6.56
N GLU A 540 -1.49 24.69 -7.01
CA GLU A 540 -0.37 25.12 -6.16
C GLU A 540 -0.75 26.14 -5.05
N PRO A 541 -1.52 27.22 -5.33
CA PRO A 541 -1.81 28.25 -4.32
C PRO A 541 -2.69 27.79 -3.16
N GLN A 542 -3.70 26.94 -3.42
CA GLN A 542 -4.65 26.48 -2.39
C GLN A 542 -4.31 25.07 -1.88
N GLY A 543 -3.66 24.25 -2.69
CA GLY A 543 -3.65 22.79 -2.53
C GLY A 543 -4.97 22.22 -3.02
N ALA A 544 -5.60 21.36 -2.21
CA ALA A 544 -6.85 20.67 -2.56
C ALA A 544 -7.90 21.61 -3.19
N THR A 545 -8.42 21.22 -4.35
CA THR A 545 -9.38 22.01 -5.12
C THR A 545 -10.76 21.93 -4.50
N ASN A 546 -11.39 23.08 -4.24
CA ASN A 546 -12.75 23.13 -3.72
C ASN A 546 -13.81 22.96 -4.83
N VAL A 547 -14.89 22.25 -4.52
CA VAL A 547 -16.11 22.13 -5.32
C VAL A 547 -17.34 22.29 -4.42
N PHE A 548 -18.48 22.62 -5.01
CA PHE A 548 -19.74 22.80 -4.28
C PHE A 548 -20.67 21.62 -4.58
N LEU A 549 -20.85 20.73 -3.59
CA LEU A 549 -21.84 19.66 -3.62
C LEU A 549 -23.23 20.26 -3.39
N ARG A 550 -24.18 19.99 -4.28
CA ARG A 550 -25.58 20.41 -4.15
C ARG A 550 -26.51 19.22 -4.27
N ILE A 551 -27.64 19.27 -3.56
CA ILE A 551 -28.66 18.22 -3.59
C ILE A 551 -29.95 18.81 -4.16
N ASP A 552 -30.41 18.27 -5.29
CA ASP A 552 -31.62 18.69 -6.00
C ASP A 552 -31.70 20.20 -6.30
N GLY A 553 -30.54 20.86 -6.48
CA GLY A 553 -30.46 22.31 -6.71
C GLY A 553 -30.91 23.19 -5.53
N LYS A 554 -31.07 22.63 -4.33
CA LYS A 554 -31.57 23.35 -3.14
C LYS A 554 -30.41 23.99 -2.35
N PRO A 555 -30.54 25.26 -1.90
CA PRO A 555 -29.50 25.94 -1.12
C PRO A 555 -29.18 25.25 0.21
N GLU A 556 -30.19 24.71 0.89
CA GLU A 556 -30.07 24.06 2.21
C GLU A 556 -29.21 22.78 2.20
N GLY A 557 -28.88 22.27 1.00
CA GLY A 557 -28.03 21.10 0.80
C GLY A 557 -26.65 21.42 0.23
N GLU A 558 -26.26 22.69 0.08
CA GLU A 558 -24.94 23.03 -0.48
C GLU A 558 -23.82 22.83 0.56
N THR A 559 -22.83 22.01 0.21
CA THR A 559 -21.62 21.78 1.02
C THR A 559 -20.39 22.01 0.16
N GLU A 560 -19.44 22.80 0.66
CA GLU A 560 -18.13 22.93 0.01
C GLU A 560 -17.23 21.75 0.38
N LEU A 561 -16.75 21.04 -0.63
CA LEU A 561 -15.85 19.89 -0.49
C LEU A 561 -14.48 20.25 -1.06
N PHE A 562 -13.43 19.70 -0.46
CA PHE A 562 -12.07 19.83 -0.98
C PHE A 562 -11.64 18.49 -1.56
N LEU A 563 -11.48 18.42 -2.87
CA LEU A 563 -11.03 17.22 -3.57
C LEU A 563 -9.54 17.01 -3.29
N PRO A 564 -9.13 15.81 -2.86
CA PRO A 564 -7.81 15.56 -2.29
C PRO A 564 -6.68 15.70 -3.30
N LEU A 565 -5.44 15.80 -2.82
CA LEU A 565 -4.24 15.94 -3.66
C LEU A 565 -3.64 14.58 -4.03
N GLY A 566 -3.10 14.49 -5.24
CA GLY A 566 -2.32 13.35 -5.72
C GLY A 566 -1.03 13.78 -6.42
N TYR A 567 0.00 12.92 -6.38
CA TYR A 567 1.32 13.20 -6.94
C TYR A 567 1.44 12.94 -8.45
N LYS A 568 0.41 12.36 -9.07
CA LYS A 568 0.25 12.18 -10.52
C LYS A 568 -1.23 12.38 -10.88
N PRO A 569 -1.58 12.73 -12.14
CA PRO A 569 -2.96 13.02 -12.51
C PRO A 569 -3.98 11.89 -12.26
N ALA A 570 -3.66 10.62 -12.51
CA ALA A 570 -4.59 9.51 -12.28
C ALA A 570 -4.36 8.77 -10.94
N VAL A 571 -3.74 9.43 -9.96
CA VAL A 571 -3.56 8.91 -8.60
C VAL A 571 -4.66 9.48 -7.73
N LEU A 572 -5.57 8.61 -7.29
CA LEU A 572 -6.82 9.00 -6.65
C LEU A 572 -6.77 8.85 -5.13
N ASP A 573 -7.47 9.75 -4.46
CA ASP A 573 -7.83 9.70 -3.03
C ASP A 573 -9.32 10.07 -2.95
N HIS A 574 -9.92 10.13 -1.77
CA HIS A 574 -11.33 10.41 -1.61
C HIS A 574 -11.65 11.55 -0.64
N ALA A 575 -12.70 12.30 -0.97
CA ALA A 575 -13.38 13.21 -0.06
C ALA A 575 -14.69 12.58 0.41
N ASP A 576 -14.84 12.44 1.72
CA ASP A 576 -16.04 11.85 2.34
C ASP A 576 -16.89 12.91 3.03
N THR A 577 -18.21 12.82 2.87
CA THR A 577 -19.21 13.60 3.61
C THR A 577 -20.45 12.76 3.89
N VAL A 578 -21.44 13.30 4.60
CA VAL A 578 -22.72 12.64 4.83
C VAL A 578 -23.85 13.48 4.28
N VAL A 579 -24.69 12.88 3.45
CA VAL A 579 -25.89 13.51 2.89
C VAL A 579 -27.15 12.89 3.48
N THR A 580 -28.25 13.64 3.51
CA THR A 580 -29.57 13.13 3.89
C THR A 580 -30.46 13.14 2.66
N LEU A 581 -31.03 11.98 2.32
CA LEU A 581 -31.83 11.78 1.12
C LEU A 581 -33.16 11.11 1.49
N THR A 582 -34.21 11.49 0.78
CA THR A 582 -35.49 10.76 0.82
C THR A 582 -35.43 9.57 -0.13
N ARG A 583 -36.33 8.61 0.02
CA ARG A 583 -36.44 7.48 -0.90
C ARG A 583 -36.71 7.97 -2.32
N GLY A 584 -36.01 7.37 -3.28
CA GLY A 584 -36.20 7.59 -4.70
C GLY A 584 -35.09 8.41 -5.32
N ARG A 585 -35.41 9.07 -6.44
CA ARG A 585 -34.45 9.72 -7.31
C ARG A 585 -34.04 11.10 -6.80
N HIS A 586 -32.74 11.38 -6.83
CA HIS A 586 -32.12 12.66 -6.51
C HIS A 586 -31.05 13.04 -7.53
N ILE A 587 -30.69 14.33 -7.59
CA ILE A 587 -29.51 14.81 -8.33
C ILE A 587 -28.48 15.34 -7.33
N LEU A 588 -27.30 14.73 -7.33
CA LEU A 588 -26.13 15.23 -6.62
C LEU A 588 -25.23 15.94 -7.63
N THR A 589 -25.04 17.24 -7.46
CA THR A 589 -24.23 18.06 -8.37
C THR A 589 -22.92 18.44 -7.72
N LEU A 590 -21.79 18.20 -8.38
CA LEU A 590 -20.50 18.82 -8.05
C LEU A 590 -20.29 20.02 -8.98
N ALA A 591 -20.24 21.24 -8.43
CA ALA A 591 -20.15 22.48 -9.22
C ALA A 591 -18.88 23.28 -8.93
N THR A 592 -18.43 24.09 -9.91
CA THR A 592 -17.29 25.00 -9.75
C THR A 592 -17.64 26.37 -9.16
N ARG A 593 -18.92 26.60 -8.83
CA ARG A 593 -19.45 27.84 -8.25
C ARG A 593 -20.43 27.49 -7.15
N SER A 594 -20.59 28.35 -6.15
CA SER A 594 -21.70 28.22 -5.21
C SER A 594 -23.03 28.60 -5.87
N LEU A 595 -24.14 28.14 -5.30
CA LEU A 595 -25.48 28.35 -5.85
C LEU A 595 -25.86 29.84 -5.90
N ASP A 596 -25.39 30.63 -4.95
CA ASP A 596 -25.55 32.09 -4.89
C ASP A 596 -24.54 32.86 -5.78
N GLY A 597 -23.59 32.15 -6.41
CA GLY A 597 -22.55 32.71 -7.27
C GLY A 597 -21.43 33.48 -6.57
N THR A 598 -21.40 33.54 -5.24
CA THR A 598 -20.43 34.34 -4.46
C THR A 598 -19.08 33.65 -4.28
N ARG A 599 -19.07 32.31 -4.26
CA ARG A 599 -17.87 31.47 -4.11
C ARG A 599 -17.59 30.69 -5.39
N ARG A 600 -16.31 30.37 -5.60
CA ARG A 600 -15.81 29.72 -6.82
C ARG A 600 -14.71 28.74 -6.48
N THR A 601 -14.55 27.73 -7.33
CA THR A 601 -13.41 26.82 -7.30
C THR A 601 -12.10 27.59 -7.46
N GLN A 602 -11.15 27.25 -6.61
CA GLN A 602 -9.75 27.58 -6.67
C GLN A 602 -8.98 26.27 -6.81
N GLY A 603 -8.40 26.03 -7.97
CA GLY A 603 -7.70 24.78 -8.26
C GLY A 603 -8.04 24.21 -9.63
N ASN A 604 -7.67 22.95 -9.79
CA ASN A 604 -8.12 22.07 -10.85
C ASN A 604 -8.26 20.67 -10.27
N ALA A 605 -9.32 19.97 -10.63
CA ALA A 605 -9.54 18.62 -10.14
C ALA A 605 -10.23 17.75 -11.17
N MET A 606 -10.19 16.45 -10.86
CA MET A 606 -10.82 15.40 -11.61
C MET A 606 -11.51 14.40 -10.68
N VAL A 607 -12.60 13.81 -11.14
CA VAL A 607 -13.49 12.94 -10.37
C VAL A 607 -13.66 11.63 -11.14
N ASP A 608 -13.43 10.52 -10.47
CA ASP A 608 -13.58 9.15 -11.01
C ASP A 608 -15.02 8.67 -10.81
N ARG A 609 -15.47 8.63 -9.55
CA ARG A 609 -16.84 8.23 -9.20
C ARG A 609 -17.33 8.83 -7.90
N ILE A 610 -18.65 8.77 -7.68
CA ILE A 610 -19.21 8.88 -6.35
C ILE A 610 -19.76 7.53 -5.86
N THR A 611 -19.64 7.26 -4.57
CA THR A 611 -20.23 6.10 -3.91
C THR A 611 -21.16 6.57 -2.81
N LEU A 612 -22.41 6.08 -2.82
CA LEU A 612 -23.35 6.25 -1.72
C LEU A 612 -23.45 4.94 -0.94
N THR A 613 -23.27 5.01 0.38
CA THR A 613 -23.48 3.88 1.29
C THR A 613 -24.49 4.27 2.37
N ALA A 614 -25.55 3.49 2.57
CA ALA A 614 -26.55 3.79 3.58
C ALA A 614 -25.90 3.84 4.97
N ALA A 615 -26.04 4.95 5.71
CA ALA A 615 -25.48 5.08 7.05
C ALA A 615 -26.23 4.16 8.03
N ASP A 616 -25.48 3.42 8.85
CA ASP A 616 -26.07 2.69 9.99
C ASP A 616 -25.98 3.56 11.25
N PRO A 617 -27.09 4.09 11.77
CA PRO A 617 -27.08 4.91 12.97
C PRO A 617 -26.71 4.14 14.25
N ALA A 618 -26.67 2.80 14.22
CA ALA A 618 -26.50 1.96 15.41
C ALA A 618 -25.06 1.43 15.64
N VAL A 619 -24.15 1.54 14.67
CA VAL A 619 -22.78 1.01 14.82
C VAL A 619 -21.90 2.02 15.52
N THR A 620 -21.91 2.00 16.85
CA THR A 620 -20.99 2.80 17.69
C THR A 620 -19.66 2.09 17.95
N ALA A 621 -19.52 0.81 17.58
CA ALA A 621 -18.34 -0.01 17.88
C ALA A 621 -17.94 -0.90 16.70
N THR A 622 -16.65 -0.92 16.38
CA THR A 622 -16.03 -1.85 15.42
C THR A 622 -15.67 -3.14 16.13
N ARG A 623 -16.01 -4.30 15.55
CA ARG A 623 -15.67 -5.62 16.10
C ARG A 623 -14.60 -6.31 15.25
N TYR A 624 -13.65 -6.92 15.93
CA TYR A 624 -12.59 -7.74 15.35
C TYR A 624 -12.74 -9.17 15.88
N ASP A 625 -12.85 -10.15 14.98
CA ASP A 625 -12.96 -11.57 15.31
C ASP A 625 -11.55 -12.15 15.51
N VAL A 626 -11.36 -13.07 16.47
CA VAL A 626 -10.06 -13.72 16.69
C VAL A 626 -9.59 -14.52 15.48
N ALA A 627 -10.51 -14.93 14.60
CA ALA A 627 -10.19 -15.55 13.32
C ALA A 627 -9.27 -14.68 12.44
N ASP A 628 -9.30 -13.35 12.63
CA ASP A 628 -8.52 -12.36 11.89
C ASP A 628 -7.26 -11.90 12.62
N ALA A 629 -7.03 -12.41 13.83
CA ALA A 629 -5.87 -12.07 14.65
C ALA A 629 -4.67 -12.97 14.34
N VAL A 630 -3.47 -12.45 14.53
CA VAL A 630 -2.26 -13.28 14.58
C VAL A 630 -2.18 -13.90 15.97
N VAL A 631 -2.48 -15.20 16.07
CA VAL A 631 -2.47 -15.96 17.33
C VAL A 631 -1.15 -16.73 17.49
N LYS A 632 -0.39 -16.45 18.57
CA LYS A 632 0.87 -17.11 18.93
C LYS A 632 1.06 -17.18 20.44
N GLY A 633 1.40 -18.35 20.98
CA GLY A 633 1.83 -18.51 22.38
C GLY A 633 0.87 -17.92 23.44
N GLY A 634 -0.44 -18.16 23.30
CA GLY A 634 -1.46 -17.62 24.23
C GLY A 634 -1.77 -16.13 24.05
N SER A 635 -1.22 -15.49 23.02
CA SER A 635 -1.52 -14.11 22.64
C SER A 635 -2.23 -14.02 21.30
N ALA A 636 -3.10 -13.03 21.15
CA ALA A 636 -3.78 -12.67 19.91
C ALA A 636 -3.49 -11.20 19.59
N THR A 637 -2.90 -10.93 18.42
CA THR A 637 -2.61 -9.59 17.93
C THR A 637 -3.65 -9.15 16.91
N PHE A 638 -4.31 -8.03 17.19
CA PHE A 638 -5.28 -7.37 16.33
C PHE A 638 -4.70 -6.08 15.76
N TRP A 639 -4.96 -5.84 14.48
CA TRP A 639 -4.65 -4.59 13.80
C TRP A 639 -5.90 -3.73 13.75
N VAL A 640 -5.99 -2.77 14.66
CA VAL A 640 -7.18 -1.96 14.91
C VAL A 640 -7.07 -0.62 14.18
N TYR A 641 -8.01 -0.36 13.29
CA TYR A 641 -8.14 0.92 12.59
C TYR A 641 -8.86 1.97 13.45
N ALA A 642 -8.37 3.20 13.43
CA ALA A 642 -9.06 4.38 13.93
C ALA A 642 -9.07 5.49 12.87
N ALA A 643 -10.26 6.02 12.54
CA ALA A 643 -10.38 7.06 11.51
C ALA A 643 -9.62 8.35 11.85
N LYS A 644 -9.47 8.66 13.14
CA LYS A 644 -8.77 9.84 13.67
C LYS A 644 -7.99 9.47 14.93
N ASP A 645 -6.99 10.28 15.24
CA ASP A 645 -6.34 10.28 16.53
C ASP A 645 -7.37 10.48 17.66
N GLY A 646 -7.28 9.70 18.73
CA GLY A 646 -8.17 9.92 19.87
C GLY A 646 -8.28 8.79 20.88
N LEU A 647 -8.98 9.07 21.97
CA LEU A 647 -9.23 8.08 23.00
C LEU A 647 -10.28 7.05 22.54
N ALA A 648 -10.04 5.78 22.83
CA ALA A 648 -10.96 4.70 22.54
C ALA A 648 -11.14 3.77 23.75
N ARG A 649 -12.30 3.14 23.82
CA ARG A 649 -12.54 1.97 24.67
C ARG A 649 -12.23 0.72 23.88
N LEU A 650 -11.44 -0.16 24.48
CA LEU A 650 -11.13 -1.49 23.96
C LEU A 650 -11.70 -2.53 24.93
N SER A 651 -12.58 -3.38 24.44
CA SER A 651 -13.24 -4.40 25.25
C SER A 651 -12.92 -5.77 24.66
N PRO A 652 -12.00 -6.54 25.28
CA PRO A 652 -11.70 -7.90 24.84
C PRO A 652 -12.92 -8.78 25.08
N ASP A 653 -13.22 -9.65 24.11
CA ASP A 653 -14.17 -10.74 24.25
C ASP A 653 -13.37 -12.02 24.52
N ALA A 654 -13.57 -12.62 25.70
CA ALA A 654 -12.83 -13.79 26.13
C ALA A 654 -13.74 -14.74 26.93
N SER A 655 -13.40 -16.02 26.88
CA SER A 655 -14.11 -17.12 27.57
C SER A 655 -13.17 -17.89 28.50
N GLY A 656 -13.71 -18.67 29.44
CA GLY A 656 -12.93 -19.46 30.40
C GLY A 656 -12.47 -18.67 31.63
N GLY A 657 -11.80 -19.36 32.58
CA GLY A 657 -11.26 -18.76 33.81
C GLY A 657 -9.81 -18.32 33.64
N GLY A 658 -9.51 -17.04 33.90
CA GLY A 658 -8.16 -16.47 33.80
C GLY A 658 -8.17 -14.96 33.53
N ALA A 659 -6.98 -14.34 33.52
CA ALA A 659 -6.85 -12.90 33.23
C ALA A 659 -6.45 -12.64 31.78
N VAL A 660 -7.03 -11.59 31.18
CA VAL A 660 -6.63 -11.05 29.88
C VAL A 660 -5.86 -9.75 30.09
N ARG A 661 -4.58 -9.74 29.69
CA ARG A 661 -3.75 -8.54 29.65
C ARG A 661 -3.83 -7.93 28.26
N MET A 662 -3.80 -6.60 28.16
CA MET A 662 -3.87 -5.90 26.89
C MET A 662 -2.76 -4.86 26.79
N ALA A 663 -2.15 -4.77 25.61
CA ALA A 663 -1.25 -3.69 25.23
C ALA A 663 -1.67 -3.07 23.90
N VAL A 664 -1.53 -1.75 23.77
CA VAL A 664 -1.78 -0.98 22.55
C VAL A 664 -0.50 -0.26 22.15
N ASN A 665 0.00 -0.52 20.94
CA ASN A 665 1.26 0.02 20.44
C ASN A 665 2.40 -0.15 21.49
N GLY A 666 2.48 -1.34 22.10
CA GLY A 666 3.47 -1.67 23.14
C GLY A 666 3.15 -1.18 24.56
N ARG A 667 2.09 -0.40 24.77
CA ARG A 667 1.74 0.18 26.08
C ARG A 667 0.61 -0.60 26.75
N ALA A 668 0.84 -1.09 27.97
CA ALA A 668 -0.17 -1.81 28.73
C ALA A 668 -1.39 -0.93 29.05
N THR A 669 -2.60 -1.50 29.00
CA THR A 669 -3.86 -0.78 29.30
C THR A 669 -4.93 -1.70 29.91
N LYS A 670 -5.87 -1.09 30.65
CA LYS A 670 -7.08 -1.73 31.21
C LYS A 670 -8.36 -1.41 30.41
N GLY A 671 -8.26 -1.32 29.08
CA GLY A 671 -9.44 -1.09 28.22
C GLY A 671 -9.65 0.34 27.74
N ARG A 672 -8.68 1.24 27.96
CA ARG A 672 -8.69 2.62 27.44
C ARG A 672 -7.33 2.97 26.88
N ALA A 673 -7.27 3.42 25.65
CA ALA A 673 -6.03 3.83 25.02
C ALA A 673 -6.26 5.06 24.15
N PHE A 674 -5.18 5.80 23.89
CA PHE A 674 -5.13 6.71 22.77
C PHE A 674 -4.75 5.91 21.52
N LEU A 675 -5.60 5.91 20.51
CA LEU A 675 -5.33 5.31 19.22
C LEU A 675 -4.78 6.38 18.27
N LEU A 676 -3.76 5.99 17.52
CA LEU A 676 -3.26 6.79 16.40
C LEU A 676 -4.26 6.69 15.25
N GLY A 677 -4.42 7.74 14.45
CA GLY A 677 -5.11 7.69 13.17
C GLY A 677 -4.50 6.61 12.28
N GLY A 678 -5.35 5.79 11.67
CA GLY A 678 -4.97 4.59 10.93
C GLY A 678 -4.78 3.37 11.84
N ILE A 679 -3.67 2.64 11.67
CA ILE A 679 -3.49 1.29 12.19
C ILE A 679 -2.84 1.26 13.59
N ASN A 680 -3.42 0.48 14.50
CA ASN A 680 -2.94 0.30 15.88
C ASN A 680 -2.77 -1.17 16.22
N LYS A 681 -1.61 -1.54 16.77
CA LYS A 681 -1.35 -2.88 17.26
C LYS A 681 -2.02 -3.06 18.62
N VAL A 682 -2.96 -4.01 18.74
CA VAL A 682 -3.56 -4.40 20.02
C VAL A 682 -3.23 -5.86 20.30
N VAL A 683 -2.47 -6.12 21.36
CA VAL A 683 -2.09 -7.48 21.78
C VAL A 683 -2.89 -7.86 23.01
N LEU A 684 -3.64 -8.97 22.93
CA LEU A 684 -4.31 -9.60 24.05
C LEU A 684 -3.54 -10.85 24.47
N THR A 685 -3.10 -10.92 25.72
CA THR A 685 -2.38 -12.06 26.28
C THR A 685 -3.22 -12.71 27.37
N THR A 686 -3.45 -14.02 27.24
CA THR A 686 -4.27 -14.80 28.17
C THR A 686 -3.41 -15.58 29.18
N THR A 687 -4.00 -15.89 30.32
CA THR A 687 -3.41 -16.75 31.37
C THR A 687 -4.44 -17.76 31.85
N GLY A 688 -4.00 -18.89 32.39
CA GLY A 688 -4.90 -19.96 32.82
C GLY A 688 -5.65 -20.59 31.65
N SER A 689 -6.97 -20.77 31.80
CA SER A 689 -7.86 -21.35 30.78
C SER A 689 -8.54 -20.31 29.88
N ALA A 690 -8.18 -19.03 30.01
CA ALA A 690 -8.81 -17.96 29.24
C ALA A 690 -8.48 -18.06 27.74
N ALA A 691 -9.49 -17.87 26.89
CA ALA A 691 -9.36 -17.88 25.43
C ALA A 691 -10.04 -16.66 24.81
N VAL A 692 -9.31 -15.91 23.97
CA VAL A 692 -9.81 -14.74 23.23
C VAL A 692 -10.75 -15.20 22.12
N ARG A 693 -11.90 -14.51 21.99
CA ARG A 693 -12.88 -14.66 20.91
C ARG A 693 -12.91 -13.46 19.97
N GLY A 694 -12.55 -12.28 20.48
CA GLY A 694 -12.48 -11.07 19.67
C GLY A 694 -12.15 -9.82 20.48
N LEU A 695 -12.30 -8.68 19.83
CA LEU A 695 -12.06 -7.36 20.40
C LEU A 695 -13.09 -6.37 19.85
N SER A 696 -13.70 -5.58 20.72
CA SER A 696 -14.54 -4.43 20.31
C SER A 696 -13.82 -3.12 20.59
N MET A 697 -13.82 -2.22 19.60
CA MET A 697 -13.29 -0.86 19.69
C MET A 697 -14.44 0.15 19.57
N THR A 698 -14.51 1.08 20.50
CA THR A 698 -15.48 2.18 20.51
C THR A 698 -14.72 3.49 20.66
N PRO A 699 -14.76 4.40 19.67
CA PRO A 699 -14.23 5.75 19.83
C PRO A 699 -14.89 6.43 21.03
N LYS A 700 -14.13 7.17 21.83
CA LYS A 700 -14.65 7.92 22.96
C LYS A 700 -14.46 9.40 22.76
N ASN A 701 -15.50 10.15 23.12
CA ASN A 701 -15.36 11.57 23.45
C ASN A 701 -14.59 11.64 24.77
N GLY A 702 -13.29 11.88 24.68
CA GLY A 702 -12.42 12.13 25.83
C GLY A 702 -12.41 13.61 26.23
N PRO A 703 -11.60 14.01 27.23
CA PRO A 703 -11.29 15.43 27.39
C PRO A 703 -10.74 15.97 26.07
N ALA A 704 -11.21 17.15 25.69
CA ALA A 704 -10.71 17.83 24.50
C ALA A 704 -9.19 18.00 24.60
N PRO A 705 -8.44 17.87 23.49
CA PRO A 705 -7.03 18.18 23.49
C PRO A 705 -6.79 19.63 23.91
N TYR A 706 -5.65 19.89 24.54
CA TYR A 706 -5.14 21.26 24.67
C TYR A 706 -4.50 21.67 23.35
N LEU A 707 -5.09 22.66 22.68
CA LEU A 707 -4.63 23.16 21.37
C LEU A 707 -3.75 24.38 21.53
N TYR A 708 -2.70 24.48 20.71
CA TYR A 708 -1.79 25.61 20.64
C TYR A 708 -1.50 25.90 19.17
N GLU A 709 -1.99 27.03 18.66
CA GLU A 709 -1.71 27.49 17.28
C GLU A 709 -0.22 27.84 17.15
N ALA A 710 0.36 27.54 16.00
CA ALA A 710 1.79 27.75 15.77
C ALA A 710 2.13 29.23 15.59
N GLU A 711 1.21 30.04 15.07
CA GLU A 711 1.37 31.49 14.92
C GLU A 711 1.43 32.25 16.26
N ASP A 712 0.97 31.65 17.35
CA ASP A 712 1.05 32.21 18.71
C ASP A 712 2.33 31.79 19.47
N ALA A 713 3.13 30.90 18.87
CA ALA A 713 4.36 30.40 19.46
C ALA A 713 5.56 31.31 19.16
N GLN A 714 6.69 31.03 19.82
CA GLN A 714 7.93 31.78 19.61
C GLN A 714 8.66 31.22 18.39
N VAL A 715 8.88 32.08 17.40
CA VAL A 715 9.62 31.76 16.18
C VAL A 715 11.00 32.41 16.24
N ALA A 716 12.06 31.68 15.85
CA ALA A 716 13.43 32.19 15.85
C ALA A 716 14.15 31.91 14.52
N GLY A 717 15.16 32.73 14.21
CA GLY A 717 15.97 32.60 13.00
C GLY A 717 15.17 32.91 11.73
N THR A 718 15.25 32.04 10.72
CA THR A 718 14.54 32.19 9.44
C THR A 718 13.16 31.54 9.43
N ALA A 719 12.78 30.83 10.50
CA ALA A 719 11.42 30.33 10.61
C ALA A 719 10.45 31.52 10.59
N ARG A 720 9.27 31.36 9.98
CA ARG A 720 8.36 32.50 9.74
C ARG A 720 6.89 32.10 9.78
N ILE A 721 6.07 33.01 10.30
CA ILE A 721 4.61 32.90 10.24
C ILE A 721 4.13 33.45 8.90
N ALA A 722 3.32 32.71 8.15
CA ALA A 722 2.72 33.17 6.90
C ALA A 722 1.27 32.70 6.76
N ALA A 723 0.55 33.30 5.81
CA ALA A 723 -0.82 32.94 5.49
C ALA A 723 -0.88 31.53 4.87
N ALA A 724 -1.91 30.77 5.25
CA ALA A 724 -2.22 29.45 4.73
C ALA A 724 -3.73 29.23 4.86
N SER A 725 -4.46 29.30 3.75
CA SER A 725 -5.94 29.40 3.77
C SER A 725 -6.65 28.18 4.39
N ARG A 726 -5.96 27.03 4.50
CA ARG A 726 -6.51 25.79 5.10
C ARG A 726 -5.94 25.47 6.49
N ALA A 727 -5.14 26.38 7.05
CA ALA A 727 -4.71 26.35 8.45
C ALA A 727 -5.86 26.79 9.39
N SER A 728 -5.90 26.35 10.66
CA SER A 728 -7.02 26.66 11.57
C SER A 728 -7.21 28.15 11.82
N GLY A 729 -6.11 28.89 11.98
CA GLY A 729 -6.11 30.36 12.11
C GLY A 729 -5.88 31.10 10.79
N GLY A 730 -5.87 30.39 9.65
CA GLY A 730 -5.50 30.95 8.35
C GLY A 730 -4.00 31.29 8.22
N ARG A 731 -3.18 30.90 9.21
CA ARG A 731 -1.73 31.11 9.25
C ARG A 731 -1.04 29.86 9.79
N ALA A 732 0.24 29.72 9.47
CA ALA A 732 1.08 28.62 9.96
C ALA A 732 2.56 29.05 10.00
N VAL A 733 3.41 28.22 10.59
CA VAL A 733 4.86 28.43 10.67
C VAL A 733 5.59 27.58 9.64
N PHE A 734 6.43 28.23 8.84
CA PHE A 734 7.21 27.66 7.75
C PHE A 734 8.71 27.83 8.01
N ALA A 735 9.53 27.14 7.19
CA ALA A 735 11.00 27.26 7.19
C ALA A 735 11.65 26.98 8.56
N ILE A 736 11.11 26.00 9.29
CA ILE A 736 11.68 25.54 10.57
C ILE A 736 12.88 24.65 10.28
N GLY A 737 14.07 25.24 10.25
CA GLY A 737 15.33 24.52 10.05
C GLY A 737 16.25 25.21 9.05
N GLY A 738 17.31 24.52 8.64
CA GLY A 738 18.38 25.05 7.80
C GLY A 738 19.66 24.24 7.95
N ALA A 739 20.82 24.91 7.79
CA ALA A 739 22.12 24.28 7.94
C ALA A 739 22.29 23.58 9.32
N PRO A 740 23.08 22.51 9.42
CA PRO A 740 23.33 21.84 10.70
C PRO A 740 23.75 22.82 11.82
N GLY A 741 23.14 22.68 13.00
CA GLY A 741 23.37 23.55 14.16
C GLY A 741 22.67 24.92 14.11
N ASN A 742 21.77 25.15 13.15
CA ASN A 742 21.05 26.43 13.03
C ASN A 742 20.15 26.76 14.24
N GLY A 743 19.82 28.05 14.37
CA GLY A 743 18.89 28.60 15.36
C GLY A 743 17.47 28.83 14.83
N ASN A 744 17.04 28.14 13.76
CA ASN A 744 15.72 28.33 13.14
C ASN A 744 14.70 27.40 13.81
N THR A 745 13.79 27.97 14.61
CA THR A 745 13.02 27.18 15.57
C THR A 745 11.59 27.64 15.71
N LEU A 746 10.74 26.69 16.12
CA LEU A 746 9.41 26.95 16.66
C LEU A 746 9.36 26.46 18.11
N THR A 747 9.03 27.33 19.05
CA THR A 747 9.01 27.02 20.48
C THR A 747 7.67 27.42 21.10
N PHE A 748 6.97 26.45 21.67
CA PHE A 748 5.78 26.64 22.50
C PHE A 748 6.24 26.77 23.96
N PRO A 749 6.31 27.99 24.53
CA PRO A 749 6.96 28.22 25.83
C PRO A 749 6.10 27.80 27.03
N ARG A 750 4.81 27.54 26.81
CA ARG A 750 3.83 27.27 27.87
C ARG A 750 2.77 26.27 27.44
N VAL A 751 3.19 25.03 27.24
CA VAL A 751 2.29 23.89 27.05
C VAL A 751 1.85 23.38 28.42
N MET A 752 0.58 23.60 28.75
CA MET A 752 -0.01 23.22 30.02
C MET A 752 -0.37 21.73 30.05
N ALA A 753 0.04 21.06 31.13
CA ALA A 753 -0.35 19.70 31.45
C ALA A 753 -0.96 19.67 32.87
N PRO A 754 -2.23 19.27 33.04
CA PRO A 754 -2.88 19.28 34.36
C PRO A 754 -2.20 18.39 35.41
N ARG A 755 -1.54 17.32 34.94
CA ARG A 755 -0.80 16.37 35.76
C ARG A 755 0.47 15.93 35.02
N ALA A 756 1.48 15.52 35.76
CA ALA A 756 2.63 14.85 35.17
C ALA A 756 2.19 13.51 34.55
N GLY A 757 2.77 13.13 33.42
CA GLY A 757 2.46 11.86 32.75
C GLY A 757 2.81 11.85 31.26
N THR A 758 2.39 10.78 30.58
CA THR A 758 2.50 10.73 29.11
C THR A 758 1.31 11.39 28.45
N TYR A 759 1.59 12.16 27.41
CA TYR A 759 0.62 12.79 26.55
C TYR A 759 0.89 12.41 25.09
N ALA A 760 -0.16 12.36 24.29
CA ALA A 760 -0.07 12.40 22.84
C ALA A 760 0.21 13.85 22.43
N LEU A 761 1.36 14.09 21.80
CA LEU A 761 1.65 15.33 21.08
C LEU A 761 1.31 15.09 19.60
N THR A 762 0.20 15.67 19.16
CA THR A 762 -0.22 15.64 17.76
C THR A 762 0.25 16.92 17.08
N LEU A 763 1.03 16.79 16.01
CA LEU A 763 1.39 17.88 15.12
C LEU A 763 0.39 17.91 13.97
N ARG A 764 -0.28 19.05 13.75
CA ARG A 764 -0.96 19.31 12.46
C ARG A 764 0.05 19.98 11.55
N PHE A 765 0.45 19.29 10.50
CA PHE A 765 1.64 19.63 9.71
C PHE A 765 1.38 19.56 8.20
N SER A 766 2.20 20.27 7.44
CA SER A 766 2.30 20.10 5.99
C SER A 766 3.75 19.96 5.54
N ASN A 767 3.96 19.30 4.41
CA ASN A 767 5.27 19.09 3.81
C ASN A 767 5.15 18.97 2.29
N GLU A 768 5.68 19.95 1.59
CA GLU A 768 5.69 20.09 0.13
C GLU A 768 7.05 19.80 -0.51
N GLU A 769 8.04 19.39 0.28
CA GLU A 769 9.42 19.25 -0.19
C GLU A 769 9.60 18.06 -1.11
N GLN A 770 10.12 18.31 -2.30
CA GLN A 770 10.32 17.31 -3.34
C GLN A 770 11.62 17.61 -4.08
N ALA A 771 12.43 16.58 -4.30
CA ALA A 771 13.64 16.69 -5.08
C ALA A 771 13.31 16.86 -6.56
N LYS A 772 14.29 17.34 -7.33
CA LYS A 772 14.18 17.27 -8.79
C LYS A 772 14.29 15.80 -9.23
N ALA A 773 13.17 15.27 -9.71
CA ALA A 773 13.08 13.93 -10.26
C ALA A 773 14.17 13.66 -11.30
N THR A 774 14.76 12.46 -11.24
CA THR A 774 15.81 12.02 -12.16
C THR A 774 15.23 11.22 -13.33
N HIS A 775 14.05 10.65 -13.13
CA HIS A 775 13.23 9.91 -14.08
C HIS A 775 11.75 9.98 -13.64
N TYR A 776 10.95 8.92 -13.87
CA TYR A 776 9.49 8.93 -13.70
C TYR A 776 8.99 8.98 -12.23
N ASN A 777 9.86 8.76 -11.24
CA ASN A 777 9.50 8.84 -9.82
C ASN A 777 9.42 10.32 -9.35
N PRO A 778 8.39 10.72 -8.58
CA PRO A 778 8.28 12.10 -8.12
C PRO A 778 9.37 12.55 -7.12
N ASP A 779 10.04 11.63 -6.40
CA ASP A 779 11.07 11.93 -5.39
C ASP A 779 10.64 12.92 -4.28
N PRO A 780 9.53 12.68 -3.56
CA PRO A 780 9.17 13.49 -2.39
C PRO A 780 10.17 13.28 -1.24
N LEU A 781 10.33 14.28 -0.39
CA LEU A 781 11.13 14.15 0.84
C LEU A 781 10.24 14.07 2.07
N ALA A 782 10.63 13.23 3.02
CA ALA A 782 10.16 13.39 4.39
C ALA A 782 10.96 14.51 5.07
N ARG A 783 10.25 15.37 5.82
CA ARG A 783 10.85 16.39 6.69
C ARG A 783 10.99 15.86 8.10
N ILE A 784 12.09 16.18 8.78
CA ILE A 784 12.41 15.57 10.07
C ILE A 784 12.33 16.61 11.18
N ALA A 785 11.28 16.49 12.00
CA ALA A 785 11.10 17.31 13.19
C ALA A 785 11.97 16.79 14.33
N ARG A 786 12.85 17.65 14.87
CA ARG A 786 13.57 17.41 16.12
C ARG A 786 12.80 18.06 17.27
N ILE A 787 12.10 17.27 18.06
CA ILE A 787 11.21 17.74 19.12
C ILE A 787 11.89 17.58 20.49
N SER A 788 12.17 18.69 21.16
CA SER A 788 12.68 18.73 22.54
C SER A 788 11.58 19.17 23.50
N VAL A 789 11.44 18.43 24.60
CA VAL A 789 10.52 18.76 25.70
C VAL A 789 11.33 19.20 26.91
N ASN A 790 11.04 20.38 27.44
CA ASN A 790 11.72 20.97 28.60
C ASN A 790 13.26 20.98 28.49
N GLY A 791 13.79 21.20 27.28
CA GLY A 791 15.24 21.20 27.01
C GLY A 791 15.90 19.82 27.00
N GLY A 792 15.12 18.74 27.06
CA GLY A 792 15.63 17.37 26.97
C GLY A 792 16.16 17.00 25.58
N LYS A 793 16.78 15.82 25.48
CA LYS A 793 17.27 15.28 24.20
C LYS A 793 16.14 15.26 23.15
N PRO A 794 16.35 15.79 21.94
CA PRO A 794 15.33 15.77 20.91
C PRO A 794 14.97 14.33 20.50
N MET A 795 13.67 14.06 20.36
CA MET A 795 13.19 12.93 19.56
C MET A 795 13.05 13.38 18.11
N LEU A 796 13.31 12.49 17.17
CA LEU A 796 13.14 12.80 15.74
C LEU A 796 11.85 12.16 15.25
N VAL A 797 11.11 12.90 14.42
CA VAL A 797 9.84 12.46 13.86
C VAL A 797 9.84 12.76 12.35
N SER A 798 9.64 11.72 11.55
CA SER A 798 9.65 11.81 10.08
C SER A 798 8.24 12.09 9.56
N ALA A 799 8.05 13.29 9.04
CA ALA A 799 6.81 13.76 8.45
C ALA A 799 6.82 13.46 6.95
N PRO A 800 5.96 12.56 6.44
CA PRO A 800 5.89 12.28 5.00
C PRO A 800 5.46 13.53 4.22
N HIS A 801 5.67 13.51 2.91
CA HIS A 801 5.21 14.56 2.03
C HIS A 801 3.68 14.61 1.96
N SER A 802 3.07 15.76 2.26
CA SER A 802 1.63 15.99 2.20
C SER A 802 1.19 16.66 0.90
N PHE A 803 2.03 16.65 -0.14
CA PHE A 803 1.75 17.12 -1.51
C PHE A 803 1.62 18.62 -1.71
N ASN A 804 1.37 19.42 -0.67
CA ASN A 804 1.29 20.87 -0.75
C ASN A 804 1.48 21.53 0.63
N ALA A 805 2.01 22.75 0.66
CA ALA A 805 2.27 23.52 1.88
C ALA A 805 0.99 23.88 2.66
N ASN A 806 -0.17 23.80 2.01
CA ASN A 806 -1.49 24.06 2.57
C ASN A 806 -2.36 22.79 2.66
N ASN A 807 -1.73 21.61 2.62
CA ASN A 807 -2.38 20.34 2.89
C ASN A 807 -1.92 19.77 4.23
N TRP A 808 -2.83 19.78 5.19
CA TRP A 808 -2.53 19.59 6.60
C TRP A 808 -2.92 18.19 7.06
N TRP A 809 -1.92 17.38 7.37
CA TRP A 809 -2.06 16.05 7.97
C TRP A 809 -1.74 16.10 9.46
N GLU A 810 -2.01 15.00 10.15
CA GLU A 810 -1.72 14.84 11.57
C GLU A 810 -0.68 13.75 11.79
N MET A 811 0.24 13.99 12.72
CA MET A 811 1.23 13.02 13.16
C MET A 811 1.38 13.09 14.67
N THR A 812 1.25 11.96 15.35
CA THR A 812 1.21 11.90 16.80
C THR A 812 2.38 11.10 17.37
N VAL A 813 3.04 11.67 18.38
CA VAL A 813 4.09 10.99 19.15
C VAL A 813 3.85 11.09 20.66
N PRO A 814 4.22 10.06 21.44
CA PRO A 814 4.12 10.13 22.89
C PRO A 814 5.22 11.01 23.48
N VAL A 815 4.85 11.93 24.38
CA VAL A 815 5.78 12.79 25.12
C VAL A 815 5.54 12.71 26.62
N ALA A 816 6.58 12.88 27.42
CA ALA A 816 6.45 12.99 28.88
C ALA A 816 6.39 14.46 29.29
N LEU A 817 5.31 14.88 29.94
CA LEU A 817 5.12 16.25 30.44
C LEU A 817 5.10 16.27 31.97
N LYS A 818 5.63 17.35 32.56
CA LYS A 818 5.49 17.68 33.98
C LYS A 818 4.14 18.35 34.22
N ALA A 819 3.62 18.29 35.45
CA ALA A 819 2.46 19.11 35.81
C ALA A 819 2.77 20.60 35.67
N GLY A 820 1.82 21.39 35.18
CA GLY A 820 1.98 22.82 34.93
C GLY A 820 2.52 23.10 33.52
N ALA A 821 3.31 24.17 33.39
CA ALA A 821 3.86 24.62 32.12
C ALA A 821 5.06 23.77 31.67
N ASN A 822 5.09 23.43 30.39
CA ASN A 822 6.18 22.74 29.72
C ASN A 822 6.59 23.54 28.48
N THR A 823 7.86 23.42 28.09
CA THR A 823 8.35 23.94 26.81
C THR A 823 8.40 22.82 25.78
N ILE A 824 7.83 23.03 24.59
CA ILE A 824 8.01 22.15 23.44
C ILE A 824 8.70 22.94 22.35
N ARG A 825 9.87 22.48 21.91
CA ARG A 825 10.67 23.12 20.87
C ARG A 825 10.84 22.17 19.68
N ILE A 826 10.59 22.68 18.49
CA ILE A 826 10.72 21.97 17.20
C ILE A 826 11.87 22.62 16.41
N ALA A 827 12.78 21.80 15.89
CA ALA A 827 13.89 22.20 15.02
C ALA A 827 13.96 21.31 13.78
N GLY A 828 14.60 21.81 12.73
CA GLY A 828 14.96 21.05 11.52
C GLY A 828 16.41 21.29 11.12
N GLU A 829 17.04 20.27 10.58
CA GLU A 829 18.37 20.33 9.95
C GLU A 829 18.62 19.02 9.18
N GLU A 830 19.55 19.06 8.24
CA GLU A 830 19.98 17.88 7.49
C GLU A 830 20.49 16.79 8.44
N GLN A 831 20.08 15.54 8.23
CA GLN A 831 20.70 14.42 8.95
C GLN A 831 22.07 14.12 8.33
N PRO A 832 23.09 13.80 9.14
CA PRO A 832 24.38 13.37 8.61
C PRO A 832 24.22 12.06 7.83
N ASN A 833 25.21 11.76 7.00
CA ASN A 833 25.43 10.44 6.37
C ASN A 833 25.71 9.38 7.45
N TRP A 834 25.86 8.13 7.03
CA TRP A 834 26.06 7.00 7.95
C TRP A 834 27.28 7.15 8.89
N ASP A 835 28.30 7.90 8.48
CA ASP A 835 29.48 8.18 9.31
C ASP A 835 29.21 9.14 10.50
N GLY A 836 28.02 9.75 10.55
CA GLY A 836 27.61 10.71 11.56
C GLY A 836 28.33 12.06 11.49
N ARG A 837 29.07 12.33 10.41
CA ARG A 837 29.95 13.50 10.27
C ARG A 837 29.74 14.26 8.97
N THR A 838 29.72 13.56 7.84
CA THR A 838 29.51 14.17 6.52
C THR A 838 28.02 14.33 6.23
N TYR A 839 27.70 15.16 5.24
CA TYR A 839 26.32 15.43 4.84
C TYR A 839 26.12 15.10 3.37
N ALA A 840 24.91 14.68 3.00
CA ALA A 840 24.58 14.34 1.62
C ALA A 840 24.74 15.57 0.71
N SER A 841 24.42 16.77 1.21
CA SER A 841 24.63 18.04 0.52
C SER A 841 26.11 18.36 0.22
N GLN A 842 27.06 17.78 0.98
CA GLN A 842 28.50 17.90 0.73
C GLN A 842 28.98 16.88 -0.31
N SER A 843 28.47 15.63 -0.22
CA SER A 843 28.81 14.56 -1.15
C SER A 843 28.20 14.76 -2.54
N TRP A 844 26.99 15.34 -2.59
CA TRP A 844 26.20 15.53 -3.80
C TRP A 844 25.66 16.97 -3.89
N PRO A 845 26.54 17.97 -4.12
CA PRO A 845 26.12 19.37 -4.19
C PRO A 845 25.05 19.60 -5.25
N GLY A 846 23.96 20.27 -4.87
CA GLY A 846 22.82 20.55 -5.76
C GLY A 846 21.82 19.41 -5.93
N VAL A 847 22.05 18.26 -5.28
CA VAL A 847 21.08 17.15 -5.24
C VAL A 847 20.43 17.10 -3.86
N GLN A 848 19.11 17.31 -3.82
CA GLN A 848 18.34 17.30 -2.57
C GLN A 848 18.01 15.87 -2.16
N LEU A 849 18.84 15.27 -1.31
CA LEU A 849 18.68 13.88 -0.84
C LEU A 849 18.14 13.78 0.59
N ARG A 850 18.42 14.79 1.41
CA ARG A 850 17.99 14.89 2.81
C ARG A 850 17.46 16.29 3.06
N SER A 851 16.31 16.39 3.71
CA SER A 851 15.72 17.69 4.03
C SER A 851 16.51 18.40 5.13
N ALA A 852 16.67 19.70 4.97
CA ALA A 852 17.21 20.60 6.00
C ALA A 852 16.11 21.13 6.96
N TYR A 853 14.86 20.73 6.77
CA TYR A 853 13.71 21.33 7.42
C TYR A 853 12.87 20.31 8.22
N ALA A 854 12.27 20.80 9.29
CA ALA A 854 11.10 20.20 9.90
C ALA A 854 9.85 20.58 9.08
N PRO A 855 8.75 19.81 9.17
CA PRO A 855 7.52 20.13 8.46
C PRO A 855 6.99 21.50 8.89
N ASN A 856 6.16 22.11 8.03
CA ASN A 856 5.44 23.32 8.43
C ASN A 856 4.42 22.94 9.49
N ILE A 857 4.20 23.81 10.47
CA ILE A 857 3.31 23.53 11.60
C ILE A 857 2.18 24.54 11.60
N ASP A 858 0.96 24.03 11.59
CA ASP A 858 -0.25 24.82 11.80
C ASP A 858 -0.57 24.91 13.29
N ARG A 859 -0.59 23.77 13.99
CA ARG A 859 -0.79 23.74 15.44
C ARG A 859 -0.24 22.47 16.06
N ILE A 860 -0.15 22.48 17.39
CA ILE A 860 0.04 21.27 18.19
C ILE A 860 -1.17 21.01 19.09
N ALA A 861 -1.44 19.73 19.34
CA ALA A 861 -2.45 19.29 20.29
C ALA A 861 -1.82 18.35 21.33
N VAL A 862 -2.21 18.52 22.60
CA VAL A 862 -1.70 17.71 23.71
C VAL A 862 -2.87 17.01 24.40
N THR A 863 -2.90 15.68 24.31
CA THR A 863 -3.96 14.85 24.90
C THR A 863 -3.40 13.89 25.95
N PRO A 864 -3.92 13.86 27.19
CA PRO A 864 -3.47 12.91 28.20
C PRO A 864 -3.65 11.46 27.71
N MET A 865 -2.60 10.64 27.80
CA MET A 865 -2.72 9.21 27.56
C MET A 865 -3.19 8.48 28.85
N PRO A 866 -4.10 7.48 28.74
CA PRO A 866 -4.62 6.73 29.88
C PRO A 866 -3.59 5.84 30.58
#